data_AF-A0A3P3QYW0-F1
#
_entry.id   AF-A0A3P3QYW0-F1
#
_cell.length_a   1.000
_cell.length_b   1.000
_cell.length_c   1.000
_cell.angle_alpha   90.00
_cell.angle_beta   90.00
_cell.angle_gamma   90.00
#
_symmetry.space_group_name_H-M   'P 1'
#
loop_
_entity.id
_entity.type
_entity.pdbx_description
1 polymer ?
#
loop_
_entity_poly.entity_id
_entity_poly.type
_entity_poly.pdbx_seq_one_letter_code
_entity_poly.pdbx_strand_id
1 'polypeptide(L)'
;MDRRIRLKRYISLCCSFFLVLFNLNSYIVASANALDNTNVNNEIYVATSSNARIADEFYFDSIFEGYRIILQADKNVVPPDTVVKIKKVEKLNGESINKIVNSNVDYDEGEVLDVVAFDISLWLNGIEIQPENGNVNVSIEPLLSNNKSKENIAEVFHITEDGDISKIANDSLDDGKIDFVAEHFSVYGFAMLGAAGGHTQADAEAWIDSMHGTAIDYDGAYGVQCVDLISSYYRYLGYNIFNYVAGNGYAYTFNYSPLPPGWQRFGNNVDPRPGDIVVFGAHQYGMYGTGHIGIVRAVDSTSYKYLDYNGTGNYDAGTWRWKPLRNFTSIIRPDFVIPPVIPDHIPGPVGGSDDDIADGDYTIRSDVAEGRSLGWEGDGNTNGQNVCLKDYFKNGDYVWTLERQSDDSFIVKTKQGGKLLDILGGPYSYGNEKNAIMWDYVQGNDNQRWYIVRNGSGYRFIAKHSGYSLDVRNGDTTDGNNIYQYYPNESTAQRFYLEKHDFPNVEETSADDLKDNATYIIRSKLDVSKVITTESDSSGANGKNIYLYDYNSPNLPSTQIWKLEKQSEGTFLIKNTYNNKYMDVVWYSLSNRANIYSWERHYNPSESWYIVKNNDTKGTYRIVNKNSGKVVDITGGQTANGTNVQQYIWHEHPAQMFFFERVPAPVEYTVTFKENNGNIISTRIVEDGESAVAPQAPYKEGYVFVGWEGEYSNVHANTFVTAKYNKLPDSNNGSNNNGINIGNNGSNAGNTGSNIVNSNSQNNNTSGSTSGNSSHSGGGGGSHSGGGGGGGSRSGGGGGGSSRSGGSGGGGSRSGNAGTKTSQNSSSVSNGSISWQRDNKGWWIKNSDGSYPRNEWKLVNNSWYFFDSQGYMFTGWLNSNGSWYFMNTDEGSDNGKMVTGWRVVSGKWYYLSTATDGSGGKMLLNTTIDGYRLGADGVWVK
;
A
#
# COMPACT_ATOMS: atom_id res chain seq x y z
N MET A 1 -74.14 25.48 -1.45
CA MET A 1 -74.34 24.84 -0.13
C MET A 1 -73.94 23.36 -0.17
N ASP A 2 -72.76 22.94 0.32
CA ASP A 2 -71.48 23.64 0.15
C ASP A 2 -70.26 22.70 0.22
N ARG A 3 -69.09 23.26 -0.12
CA ARG A 3 -67.80 22.58 -0.32
C ARG A 3 -67.41 21.63 0.82
N ARG A 4 -67.69 20.32 0.71
CA ARG A 4 -67.05 19.27 1.54
C ARG A 4 -66.93 17.85 0.95
N ILE A 5 -67.21 17.65 -0.35
CA ILE A 5 -67.02 16.36 -1.03
C ILE A 5 -66.32 16.56 -2.39
N ARG A 6 -65.01 16.88 -2.39
CA ARG A 6 -64.11 16.70 -3.56
C ARG A 6 -62.59 16.76 -3.27
N LEU A 7 -62.17 16.49 -2.03
CA LEU A 7 -60.74 16.30 -1.67
C LEU A 7 -60.46 14.90 -1.08
N LYS A 8 -61.21 13.87 -1.52
CA LYS A 8 -60.99 12.45 -1.17
C LYS A 8 -60.43 11.62 -2.36
N ARG A 9 -59.81 12.27 -3.36
CA ARG A 9 -59.18 11.62 -4.52
C ARG A 9 -57.84 12.22 -4.98
N TYR A 10 -57.17 13.02 -4.15
CA TYR A 10 -55.86 13.63 -4.49
C TYR A 10 -54.74 13.45 -3.44
N ILE A 11 -54.98 12.68 -2.36
CA ILE A 11 -53.95 12.35 -1.35
C ILE A 11 -53.61 10.85 -1.33
N SER A 12 -54.45 9.99 -1.92
CA SER A 12 -54.21 8.54 -2.02
C SER A 12 -53.27 8.12 -3.16
N LEU A 13 -52.56 9.06 -3.79
CA LEU A 13 -51.64 8.79 -4.90
C LEU A 13 -50.24 9.42 -4.73
N CYS A 14 -49.92 9.98 -3.56
CA CYS A 14 -48.61 10.60 -3.28
C CYS A 14 -47.77 9.88 -2.20
N CYS A 15 -48.31 8.84 -1.54
CA CYS A 15 -47.57 8.07 -0.51
C CYS A 15 -47.09 6.69 -0.99
N SER A 16 -47.13 6.42 -2.30
CA SER A 16 -46.66 5.16 -2.91
C SER A 16 -45.42 5.34 -3.80
N PHE A 17 -44.70 6.46 -3.67
CA PHE A 17 -43.54 6.75 -4.52
C PHE A 17 -42.36 7.46 -3.81
N PHE A 18 -42.26 7.32 -2.49
CA PHE A 18 -41.07 7.71 -1.71
C PHE A 18 -40.72 6.63 -0.68
N LEU A 19 -40.59 5.40 -1.16
CA LEU A 19 -40.19 4.21 -0.38
C LEU A 19 -38.91 3.55 -0.94
N VAL A 20 -38.10 4.32 -1.69
CA VAL A 20 -36.70 4.01 -2.02
C VAL A 20 -35.93 5.33 -2.15
N LEU A 21 -35.27 5.77 -1.07
CA LEU A 21 -34.02 6.55 -1.00
C LEU A 21 -33.89 7.29 0.34
N PHE A 22 -32.66 7.31 0.87
CA PHE A 22 -32.19 7.96 2.11
C PHE A 22 -32.68 7.39 3.45
N ASN A 23 -31.97 6.35 3.88
CA ASN A 23 -31.57 6.19 5.28
C ASN A 23 -30.90 7.49 5.77
N LEU A 24 -31.40 8.07 6.86
CA LEU A 24 -30.66 8.98 7.73
C LEU A 24 -31.10 8.73 9.18
N ASN A 25 -30.24 8.06 9.95
CA ASN A 25 -30.38 8.04 11.41
C ASN A 25 -30.16 9.47 11.91
N SER A 26 -31.10 10.02 12.67
CA SER A 26 -30.95 11.29 13.36
C SER A 26 -31.30 11.09 14.83
N TYR A 27 -30.27 11.10 15.67
CA TYR A 27 -30.40 11.07 17.12
C TYR A 27 -31.21 12.28 17.60
N ILE A 28 -32.24 12.04 18.42
CA ILE A 28 -32.94 13.10 19.14
C ILE A 28 -32.37 13.15 20.56
N VAL A 29 -31.60 14.19 20.85
CA VAL A 29 -31.27 14.59 22.22
C VAL A 29 -32.51 15.25 22.81
N ALA A 30 -33.02 14.73 23.92
CA ALA A 30 -34.09 15.35 24.70
C ALA A 30 -33.51 16.03 25.96
N SER A 31 -33.78 17.32 26.11
CA SER A 31 -33.22 18.18 27.16
C SER A 31 -33.92 18.04 28.53
N ALA A 32 -33.17 18.22 29.61
CA ALA A 32 -33.69 18.29 30.97
C ALA A 32 -34.51 19.57 31.27
N ASN A 33 -35.56 19.44 32.10
CA ASN A 33 -35.90 20.30 33.26
C ASN A 33 -37.42 20.38 33.55
N ALA A 34 -37.82 19.98 34.77
CA ALA A 34 -38.94 20.54 35.55
C ALA A 34 -38.83 20.12 37.03
N LEU A 35 -39.06 21.04 37.96
CA LEU A 35 -38.87 20.88 39.43
C LEU A 35 -40.18 20.63 40.19
N ASP A 36 -40.11 20.04 41.39
CA ASP A 36 -40.61 20.71 42.61
C ASP A 36 -39.90 20.20 43.90
N ASN A 37 -39.97 20.99 44.99
CA ASN A 37 -39.11 20.92 46.18
C ASN A 37 -39.67 20.10 47.37
N THR A 38 -38.78 19.48 48.17
CA THR A 38 -38.63 19.79 49.62
C THR A 38 -37.41 19.13 50.31
N ASN A 39 -36.46 19.96 50.72
CA ASN A 39 -35.47 19.81 51.83
C ASN A 39 -34.46 18.63 51.92
N VAL A 40 -33.31 18.84 51.26
CA VAL A 40 -31.90 18.70 51.74
C VAL A 40 -31.42 17.39 52.41
N ASN A 41 -30.62 16.59 51.68
CA ASN A 41 -29.17 16.41 51.95
C ASN A 41 -28.49 15.54 50.86
N ASN A 42 -27.41 16.09 50.29
CA ASN A 42 -26.52 15.54 49.24
C ASN A 42 -27.19 15.16 47.90
N GLU A 43 -26.78 15.87 46.84
CA GLU A 43 -27.27 15.70 45.47
C GLU A 43 -26.77 14.37 44.87
N ILE A 44 -27.67 13.42 44.66
CA ILE A 44 -27.40 12.20 43.90
C ILE A 44 -27.98 12.37 42.49
N TYR A 45 -27.14 12.73 41.52
CA TYR A 45 -27.50 12.56 40.12
C TYR A 45 -27.34 11.07 39.76
N VAL A 46 -28.48 10.42 39.44
CA VAL A 46 -28.51 9.05 38.93
C VAL A 46 -28.89 9.10 37.46
N ALA A 47 -27.98 8.70 36.58
CA ALA A 47 -28.34 8.36 35.21
C ALA A 47 -29.02 6.98 35.22
N THR A 48 -30.20 6.86 34.60
CA THR A 48 -30.91 5.58 34.41
C THR A 48 -31.25 5.38 32.95
N SER A 49 -30.91 4.22 32.40
CA SER A 49 -31.36 3.79 31.07
C SER A 49 -31.89 2.36 31.13
N SER A 50 -32.87 2.06 30.26
CA SER A 50 -33.26 0.69 29.92
C SER A 50 -32.47 0.29 28.67
N ASN A 51 -31.65 -0.76 28.77
CA ASN A 51 -30.63 -1.06 27.77
C ASN A 51 -31.22 -1.41 26.39
N ALA A 52 -30.66 -0.80 25.34
CA ALA A 52 -30.92 -1.21 23.97
C ALA A 52 -30.00 -2.39 23.60
N ARG A 53 -30.57 -3.57 23.34
CA ARG A 53 -29.81 -4.75 22.92
C ARG A 53 -29.35 -4.61 21.46
N ILE A 54 -28.07 -4.88 21.21
CA ILE A 54 -27.55 -5.23 19.89
C ILE A 54 -27.30 -6.74 19.89
N ALA A 55 -27.94 -7.46 18.96
CA ALA A 55 -27.72 -8.90 18.72
C ALA A 55 -27.73 -9.80 19.99
N ASP A 56 -28.72 -9.62 20.87
CA ASP A 56 -28.90 -10.34 22.15
C ASP A 56 -27.86 -10.11 23.26
N GLU A 57 -26.85 -9.27 23.06
CA GLU A 57 -25.84 -8.93 24.09
C GLU A 57 -26.31 -7.76 24.97
N PHE A 58 -25.72 -7.63 26.16
CA PHE A 58 -25.90 -6.46 27.02
C PHE A 58 -24.94 -5.36 26.58
N TYR A 59 -25.49 -4.18 26.32
CA TYR A 59 -24.74 -3.00 25.92
C TYR A 59 -25.35 -1.75 26.57
N PHE A 60 -24.51 -0.97 27.22
CA PHE A 60 -24.81 0.36 27.77
C PHE A 60 -23.72 1.32 27.27
N ASP A 61 -24.13 2.51 26.83
CA ASP A 61 -23.24 3.60 26.43
C ASP A 61 -23.90 4.90 26.90
N SER A 62 -23.20 5.68 27.73
CA SER A 62 -23.70 6.95 28.24
C SER A 62 -22.57 7.92 28.57
N ILE A 63 -22.82 9.21 28.35
CA ILE A 63 -21.92 10.28 28.76
C ILE A 63 -22.40 10.86 30.08
N PHE A 64 -21.52 10.95 31.07
CA PHE A 64 -21.78 11.44 32.41
C PHE A 64 -20.57 12.25 32.90
N GLU A 65 -20.80 13.47 33.38
CA GLU A 65 -19.77 14.32 34.03
C GLU A 65 -18.48 14.57 33.21
N GLY A 66 -18.56 14.50 31.88
CA GLY A 66 -17.40 14.66 30.99
C GLY A 66 -16.68 13.35 30.63
N TYR A 67 -17.21 12.20 31.03
CA TYR A 67 -16.71 10.87 30.68
C TYR A 67 -17.79 10.11 29.92
N ARG A 68 -17.40 9.28 28.96
CA ARG A 68 -18.27 8.27 28.36
C ARG A 68 -17.95 6.92 29.00
N ILE A 69 -18.99 6.28 29.51
CA ILE A 69 -18.91 4.97 30.19
C ILE A 69 -19.67 3.97 29.33
N ILE A 70 -18.96 2.93 28.90
CA ILE A 70 -19.50 1.84 28.09
C ILE A 70 -19.44 0.57 28.92
N LEU A 71 -20.54 -0.19 28.98
CA LEU A 71 -20.58 -1.52 29.60
C LEU A 71 -21.02 -2.53 28.54
N GLN A 72 -20.25 -3.60 28.35
CA GLN A 72 -20.59 -4.68 27.41
C GLN A 72 -20.45 -6.05 28.08
N ALA A 73 -21.45 -6.92 27.88
CA ALA A 73 -21.41 -8.28 28.41
C ALA A 73 -22.13 -9.28 27.50
N ASP A 74 -21.64 -10.52 27.48
CA ASP A 74 -22.20 -11.60 26.70
C ASP A 74 -23.63 -11.97 27.11
N LYS A 75 -24.32 -12.66 26.20
CA LYS A 75 -25.69 -13.14 26.42
C LYS A 75 -25.79 -14.00 27.69
N ASN A 76 -26.70 -13.61 28.57
CA ASN A 76 -26.99 -14.15 29.90
C ASN A 76 -26.09 -13.67 31.07
N VAL A 77 -25.02 -12.89 30.83
CA VAL A 77 -24.21 -12.32 31.93
C VAL A 77 -24.99 -11.25 32.70
N VAL A 78 -25.78 -10.44 31.99
CA VAL A 78 -26.70 -9.46 32.58
C VAL A 78 -28.14 -9.78 32.15
N PRO A 79 -29.09 -9.92 33.10
CA PRO A 79 -30.48 -10.23 32.80
C PRO A 79 -31.18 -9.22 31.87
N PRO A 80 -32.20 -9.65 31.10
CA PRO A 80 -33.13 -8.74 30.45
C PRO A 80 -33.76 -7.75 31.43
N ASP A 81 -34.10 -6.56 30.94
CA ASP A 81 -34.73 -5.47 31.71
C ASP A 81 -33.93 -4.95 32.92
N THR A 82 -32.64 -5.30 33.01
CA THR A 82 -31.69 -4.65 33.93
C THR A 82 -31.57 -3.15 33.60
N VAL A 83 -31.60 -2.31 34.62
CA VAL A 83 -31.32 -0.87 34.58
C VAL A 83 -29.92 -0.65 35.13
N VAL A 84 -29.08 0.06 34.37
CA VAL A 84 -27.79 0.54 34.88
C VAL A 84 -28.03 1.82 35.66
N LYS A 85 -27.43 1.94 36.85
CA LYS A 85 -27.31 3.18 37.59
C LYS A 85 -25.83 3.57 37.67
N ILE A 86 -25.55 4.84 37.38
CA ILE A 86 -24.22 5.43 37.58
C ILE A 86 -24.38 6.65 38.46
N LYS A 87 -23.48 6.79 39.43
CA LYS A 87 -23.44 7.87 40.41
C LYS A 87 -21.99 8.31 40.64
N LYS A 88 -21.75 9.62 40.61
CA LYS A 88 -20.44 10.19 40.99
C LYS A 88 -20.24 10.04 42.51
N VAL A 89 -19.06 9.59 42.92
CA VAL A 89 -18.68 9.50 44.34
C VAL A 89 -17.68 10.60 44.65
N GLU A 90 -18.05 11.54 45.51
CA GLU A 90 -17.12 12.60 45.98
C GLU A 90 -16.39 12.20 47.26
N LYS A 91 -17.03 11.37 48.10
CA LYS A 91 -16.52 10.89 49.38
C LYS A 91 -16.92 9.45 49.64
N LEU A 92 -16.00 8.69 50.23
CA LEU A 92 -16.22 7.34 50.73
C LEU A 92 -15.76 7.29 52.19
N ASN A 93 -16.55 6.68 53.08
CA ASN A 93 -16.27 6.58 54.52
C ASN A 93 -15.86 7.90 55.23
N GLY A 94 -16.31 9.05 54.69
CA GLY A 94 -16.04 10.40 55.21
C GLY A 94 -14.82 11.10 54.61
N GLU A 95 -13.98 10.39 53.86
CA GLU A 95 -12.78 10.91 53.19
C GLU A 95 -13.07 11.21 51.71
N SER A 96 -12.37 12.18 51.10
CA SER A 96 -12.60 12.55 49.70
C SER A 96 -11.97 11.56 48.73
N ILE A 97 -12.67 11.25 47.64
CA ILE A 97 -12.17 10.36 46.58
C ILE A 97 -10.84 10.86 46.01
N ASN A 98 -10.70 12.17 45.77
CA ASN A 98 -9.42 12.76 45.32
C ASN A 98 -8.27 12.53 46.30
N LYS A 99 -8.53 12.30 47.60
CA LYS A 99 -7.48 11.95 48.56
C LYS A 99 -7.22 10.44 48.57
N ILE A 100 -8.28 9.64 48.52
CA ILE A 100 -8.22 8.18 48.51
C ILE A 100 -7.46 7.68 47.27
N VAL A 101 -7.90 8.06 46.07
CA VAL A 101 -7.30 7.60 44.81
C VAL A 101 -5.86 8.11 44.66
N ASN A 102 -5.60 9.40 44.87
CA ASN A 102 -4.23 9.94 44.81
C ASN A 102 -3.24 9.26 45.76
N SER A 103 -3.70 8.78 46.94
CA SER A 103 -2.82 8.07 47.87
C SER A 103 -2.46 6.64 47.42
N ASN A 104 -3.06 6.15 46.32
CA ASN A 104 -2.86 4.82 45.74
C ASN A 104 -2.37 4.86 44.27
N VAL A 105 -2.26 6.05 43.67
CA VAL A 105 -1.56 6.29 42.41
C VAL A 105 -0.06 6.10 42.62
N ASP A 106 0.63 5.51 41.63
CA ASP A 106 2.10 5.42 41.69
C ASP A 106 2.72 6.75 41.22
N TYR A 107 3.48 7.39 42.10
CA TYR A 107 3.94 8.77 41.90
C TYR A 107 5.10 8.90 40.89
N ASP A 108 5.65 7.78 40.43
CA ASP A 108 6.70 7.74 39.41
C ASP A 108 6.14 7.89 37.96
N GLU A 109 4.81 7.93 37.75
CA GLU A 109 4.19 7.88 36.40
C GLU A 109 3.49 9.17 35.91
N GLY A 110 3.22 10.20 36.73
CA GLY A 110 2.61 11.43 36.20
C GLY A 110 2.25 12.59 37.15
N GLU A 111 2.00 13.78 36.56
CA GLU A 111 1.14 14.79 37.20
C GLU A 111 -0.31 14.27 37.11
N VAL A 112 -1.01 14.15 38.24
CA VAL A 112 -2.41 13.75 38.22
C VAL A 112 -3.24 14.87 37.58
N LEU A 113 -3.70 14.65 36.36
CA LEU A 113 -4.49 15.61 35.58
C LEU A 113 -5.94 15.66 36.02
N ASP A 114 -6.51 14.50 36.39
CA ASP A 114 -7.88 14.41 36.91
C ASP A 114 -8.10 13.16 37.77
N VAL A 115 -9.09 13.23 38.67
CA VAL A 115 -9.56 12.12 39.50
C VAL A 115 -11.07 12.14 39.61
N VAL A 116 -11.70 11.01 39.32
CA VAL A 116 -13.14 10.79 39.54
C VAL A 116 -13.37 9.40 40.12
N ALA A 117 -14.53 9.17 40.73
CA ALA A 117 -15.00 7.81 40.99
C ALA A 117 -16.47 7.66 40.67
N PHE A 118 -16.83 6.48 40.16
CA PHE A 118 -18.18 6.12 39.77
C PHE A 118 -18.63 4.86 40.53
N ASP A 119 -19.72 5.01 41.27
CA ASP A 119 -20.56 3.95 41.80
C ASP A 119 -21.44 3.47 40.63
N ILE A 120 -21.13 2.29 40.10
CA ILE A 120 -21.83 1.67 38.96
C ILE A 120 -22.53 0.42 39.47
N SER A 121 -23.85 0.34 39.29
CA SER A 121 -24.66 -0.78 39.77
C SER A 121 -25.72 -1.23 38.78
N LEU A 122 -26.05 -2.52 38.80
CA LEU A 122 -27.02 -3.18 37.94
C LEU A 122 -28.30 -3.49 38.72
N TRP A 123 -29.48 -3.17 38.17
CA TRP A 123 -30.74 -3.25 38.90
C TRP A 123 -31.82 -3.97 38.10
N LEU A 124 -32.35 -5.08 38.63
CA LEU A 124 -33.46 -5.83 38.05
C LEU A 124 -34.68 -5.75 38.95
N ASN A 125 -35.82 -5.31 38.43
CA ASN A 125 -37.09 -5.18 39.17
C ASN A 125 -36.98 -4.36 40.49
N GLY A 126 -36.03 -3.42 40.56
CA GLY A 126 -35.80 -2.60 41.75
C GLY A 126 -34.89 -3.25 42.82
N ILE A 127 -34.32 -4.42 42.54
CA ILE A 127 -33.30 -5.09 43.36
C ILE A 127 -31.95 -4.94 42.66
N GLU A 128 -30.91 -4.63 43.42
CA GLU A 128 -29.54 -4.59 42.92
C GLU A 128 -29.00 -6.01 42.71
N ILE A 129 -28.33 -6.22 41.58
CA ILE A 129 -27.81 -7.53 41.14
C ILE A 129 -26.35 -7.40 40.73
N GLN A 130 -25.65 -8.53 40.76
CA GLN A 130 -24.29 -8.68 40.25
C GLN A 130 -24.32 -9.52 38.95
N PRO A 131 -23.27 -9.48 38.11
CA PRO A 131 -23.20 -10.29 36.89
C PRO A 131 -23.32 -11.80 37.18
N GLU A 132 -24.08 -12.53 36.35
CA GLU A 132 -24.28 -13.97 36.51
C GLU A 132 -23.35 -14.76 35.59
N ASN A 133 -22.40 -15.50 36.17
CA ASN A 133 -21.52 -16.47 35.47
C ASN A 133 -20.68 -15.90 34.31
N GLY A 134 -20.28 -14.64 34.40
CA GLY A 134 -19.37 -13.99 33.46
C GLY A 134 -19.08 -12.56 33.86
N ASN A 135 -18.15 -11.93 33.13
CA ASN A 135 -17.64 -10.61 33.48
C ASN A 135 -18.25 -9.55 32.55
N VAL A 136 -18.25 -8.29 33.00
CA VAL A 136 -18.68 -7.14 32.18
C VAL A 136 -17.46 -6.31 31.83
N ASN A 137 -17.24 -6.09 30.54
CA ASN A 137 -16.20 -5.19 30.05
C ASN A 137 -16.68 -3.76 30.25
N VAL A 138 -15.85 -2.93 30.87
CA VAL A 138 -16.10 -1.52 31.18
C VAL A 138 -15.07 -0.69 30.43
N SER A 139 -15.53 0.25 29.61
CA SER A 139 -14.67 1.28 29.01
C SER A 139 -14.97 2.64 29.65
N ILE A 140 -13.92 3.39 29.98
CA ILE A 140 -14.03 4.81 30.39
C ILE A 140 -13.22 5.67 29.41
N GLU A 141 -13.91 6.53 28.67
CA GLU A 141 -13.36 7.49 27.69
C GLU A 141 -13.52 8.93 28.25
N PRO A 142 -12.43 9.62 28.65
CA PRO A 142 -12.52 10.96 29.25
C PRO A 142 -12.58 12.07 28.20
N LEU A 143 -13.75 12.68 28.01
CA LEU A 143 -14.08 13.66 26.95
C LEU A 143 -13.70 15.12 27.29
N LEU A 144 -12.74 15.34 28.19
CA LEU A 144 -12.39 16.67 28.68
C LEU A 144 -11.52 17.44 27.69
N SER A 145 -11.66 18.78 27.66
CA SER A 145 -11.03 19.65 26.65
C SER A 145 -9.50 19.63 26.63
N ASN A 146 -8.87 19.12 27.69
CA ASN A 146 -7.44 19.17 27.93
C ASN A 146 -6.74 17.85 27.52
N ASN A 147 -7.50 16.81 27.14
CA ASN A 147 -7.02 15.43 26.99
C ASN A 147 -6.53 15.11 25.56
N LYS A 148 -5.78 16.02 24.92
CA LYS A 148 -5.38 15.85 23.51
C LYS A 148 -3.96 15.29 23.29
N SER A 149 -3.23 15.00 24.35
CA SER A 149 -1.97 14.26 24.30
C SER A 149 -2.25 12.76 24.27
N LYS A 150 -1.75 12.07 23.23
CA LYS A 150 -1.79 10.60 23.07
C LYS A 150 -0.81 9.86 24.00
N GLU A 151 -0.39 10.50 25.08
CA GLU A 151 0.68 10.01 25.97
C GLU A 151 0.19 9.94 27.43
N ASN A 152 -1.05 10.36 27.70
CA ASN A 152 -1.62 10.27 29.05
C ASN A 152 -1.85 8.80 29.44
N ILE A 153 -1.64 8.48 30.70
CA ILE A 153 -1.91 7.16 31.30
C ILE A 153 -3.23 7.25 32.08
N ALA A 154 -3.99 6.16 32.13
CA ALA A 154 -5.14 6.02 33.02
C ALA A 154 -4.92 4.86 33.99
N GLU A 155 -5.25 5.08 35.27
CA GLU A 155 -5.30 4.03 36.28
C GLU A 155 -6.73 3.84 36.78
N VAL A 156 -7.18 2.59 36.87
CA VAL A 156 -8.49 2.22 37.42
C VAL A 156 -8.30 1.42 38.70
N PHE A 157 -9.05 1.83 39.73
CA PHE A 157 -9.07 1.23 41.05
C PHE A 157 -10.47 0.69 41.35
N HIS A 158 -10.58 -0.58 41.74
CA HIS A 158 -11.79 -1.14 42.30
C HIS A 158 -11.80 -0.93 43.82
N ILE A 159 -12.88 -0.36 44.34
CA ILE A 159 -13.06 -0.04 45.76
C ILE A 159 -14.30 -0.78 46.29
N THR A 160 -14.07 -1.66 47.25
CA THR A 160 -15.11 -2.53 47.84
C THR A 160 -15.98 -1.78 48.86
N GLU A 161 -17.13 -2.36 49.24
CA GLU A 161 -18.01 -1.82 50.29
C GLU A 161 -17.30 -1.70 51.65
N ASP A 162 -16.40 -2.62 51.97
CA ASP A 162 -15.57 -2.61 53.19
C ASP A 162 -14.45 -1.54 53.15
N GLY A 163 -14.20 -0.94 51.98
CA GLY A 163 -13.22 0.13 51.77
C GLY A 163 -11.84 -0.35 51.30
N ASP A 164 -11.65 -1.63 51.02
CA ASP A 164 -10.42 -2.14 50.41
C ASP A 164 -10.30 -1.66 48.96
N ILE A 165 -9.09 -1.23 48.57
CA ILE A 165 -8.77 -0.62 47.28
C ILE A 165 -7.78 -1.54 46.54
N SER A 166 -8.02 -1.76 45.25
CA SER A 166 -7.14 -2.53 44.37
C SER A 166 -7.00 -1.85 43.01
N LYS A 167 -5.77 -1.69 42.51
CA LYS A 167 -5.52 -1.25 41.12
C LYS A 167 -5.84 -2.42 40.20
N ILE A 168 -6.77 -2.21 39.26
CA ILE A 168 -7.29 -3.26 38.35
C ILE A 168 -6.97 -3.02 36.87
N ALA A 169 -6.59 -1.80 36.50
CA ALA A 169 -6.01 -1.50 35.19
C ALA A 169 -5.04 -0.31 35.29
N ASN A 170 -4.00 -0.34 34.46
CA ASN A 170 -3.13 0.79 34.10
C ASN A 170 -2.81 0.59 32.62
N ASP A 171 -3.15 1.58 31.79
CA ASP A 171 -2.89 1.55 30.34
C ASP A 171 -2.75 2.97 29.78
N SER A 172 -2.16 3.12 28.59
CA SER A 172 -2.05 4.41 27.92
C SER A 172 -3.34 4.77 27.17
N LEU A 173 -3.67 6.06 27.14
CA LEU A 173 -4.86 6.61 26.47
C LEU A 173 -4.59 6.90 24.97
N ASP A 174 -3.71 6.12 24.32
CA ASP A 174 -3.35 6.26 22.89
C ASP A 174 -4.58 6.17 21.96
N ASP A 175 -5.55 5.31 22.33
CA ASP A 175 -6.83 5.10 21.64
C ASP A 175 -7.97 5.98 22.19
N GLY A 176 -7.71 6.72 23.27
CA GLY A 176 -8.63 7.65 23.92
C GLY A 176 -9.44 7.08 25.09
N LYS A 177 -9.26 5.82 25.50
CA LYS A 177 -10.04 5.19 26.58
C LYS A 177 -9.20 4.22 27.41
N ILE A 178 -9.74 3.78 28.55
CA ILE A 178 -9.23 2.61 29.26
C ILE A 178 -10.31 1.54 29.35
N ASP A 179 -9.94 0.30 29.05
CA ASP A 179 -10.79 -0.88 29.19
C ASP A 179 -10.38 -1.70 30.41
N PHE A 180 -11.37 -2.18 31.18
CA PHE A 180 -11.14 -3.13 32.27
C PHE A 180 -12.31 -4.09 32.43
N VAL A 181 -12.11 -5.13 33.24
CA VAL A 181 -13.05 -6.23 33.41
C VAL A 181 -13.65 -6.17 34.82
N ALA A 182 -14.97 -5.97 34.91
CA ALA A 182 -15.73 -5.98 36.15
C ALA A 182 -16.30 -7.37 36.43
N GLU A 183 -15.78 -8.03 37.47
CA GLU A 183 -16.35 -9.28 38.03
C GLU A 183 -17.44 -8.98 39.08
N HIS A 184 -17.27 -7.87 39.81
CA HIS A 184 -18.25 -7.33 40.76
C HIS A 184 -18.36 -5.82 40.57
N PHE A 185 -19.59 -5.33 40.50
CA PHE A 185 -19.94 -3.91 40.39
C PHE A 185 -19.98 -3.25 41.76
N SER A 186 -19.22 -2.16 41.91
CA SER A 186 -19.17 -1.30 43.09
C SER A 186 -18.68 0.11 42.70
N VAL A 187 -17.79 0.73 43.50
CA VAL A 187 -17.14 2.00 43.21
C VAL A 187 -15.83 1.77 42.46
N TYR A 188 -15.71 2.36 41.27
CA TYR A 188 -14.47 2.44 40.52
C TYR A 188 -13.87 3.84 40.62
N GLY A 189 -12.67 3.95 41.18
CA GLY A 189 -11.85 5.15 41.08
C GLY A 189 -11.10 5.16 39.75
N PHE A 190 -11.00 6.33 39.13
CA PHE A 190 -10.25 6.59 37.91
C PHE A 190 -9.31 7.76 38.16
N ALA A 191 -8.01 7.57 37.89
CA ALA A 191 -7.02 8.62 37.87
C ALA A 191 -6.47 8.77 36.45
N MET A 192 -6.43 9.99 35.93
CA MET A 192 -5.74 10.31 34.69
C MET A 192 -4.41 10.96 35.03
N LEU A 193 -3.33 10.38 34.53
CA LEU A 193 -1.96 10.81 34.73
C LEU A 193 -1.45 11.44 33.44
N GLY A 194 -0.92 12.65 33.54
CA GLY A 194 -0.14 13.26 32.46
C GLY A 194 1.28 12.74 32.57
N ALA A 195 1.78 12.11 31.50
CA ALA A 195 3.03 11.35 31.52
C ALA A 195 4.18 12.06 32.25
N ALA A 196 4.63 11.48 33.37
CA ALA A 196 5.97 11.70 33.89
C ALA A 196 6.77 10.44 33.57
N GLY A 197 7.66 10.53 32.59
CA GLY A 197 8.27 9.32 32.06
C GLY A 197 9.34 9.51 30.99
N GLY A 198 10.05 10.64 31.00
CA GLY A 198 11.33 10.73 30.29
C GLY A 198 11.28 11.09 28.80
N HIS A 199 11.07 12.37 28.52
CA HIS A 199 11.38 12.94 27.21
C HIS A 199 12.83 12.69 26.83
N THR A 200 13.07 12.29 25.60
CA THR A 200 14.41 12.27 25.01
C THR A 200 14.86 13.68 24.66
N GLN A 201 16.14 13.84 24.37
CA GLN A 201 16.68 15.11 23.87
C GLN A 201 16.01 15.54 22.55
N ALA A 202 15.56 14.58 21.73
CA ALA A 202 14.89 14.86 20.45
C ALA A 202 13.47 15.44 20.65
N ASP A 203 12.73 14.94 21.66
CA ASP A 203 11.38 15.43 21.97
C ASP A 203 11.45 16.88 22.49
N ALA A 204 12.43 17.15 23.35
CA ALA A 204 12.78 18.51 23.76
C ALA A 204 13.15 19.41 22.56
N GLU A 205 13.98 18.95 21.61
CA GLU A 205 14.31 19.72 20.40
C GLU A 205 13.07 20.03 19.54
N ALA A 206 12.17 19.07 19.36
CA ALA A 206 10.92 19.25 18.63
C ALA A 206 9.97 20.24 19.32
N TRP A 207 9.87 20.17 20.66
CA TRP A 207 9.11 21.15 21.44
C TRP A 207 9.71 22.57 21.34
N ILE A 208 11.03 22.71 21.41
CA ILE A 208 11.69 24.03 21.29
C ILE A 208 11.45 24.61 19.88
N ASP A 209 11.43 23.79 18.82
CA ASP A 209 11.09 24.26 17.47
C ASP A 209 9.61 24.65 17.34
N SER A 210 8.68 23.96 18.02
CA SER A 210 7.25 24.32 18.00
C SER A 210 6.95 25.65 18.69
N MET A 211 7.79 26.03 19.66
CA MET A 211 7.68 27.29 20.41
C MET A 211 8.32 28.50 19.68
N HIS A 212 9.01 28.30 18.55
CA HIS A 212 9.58 29.39 17.76
C HIS A 212 8.48 30.29 17.16
N GLY A 213 8.61 31.61 17.34
CA GLY A 213 7.61 32.60 16.95
C GLY A 213 6.36 32.66 17.84
N THR A 214 6.29 31.86 18.92
CA THR A 214 5.21 31.93 19.90
C THR A 214 5.53 32.90 21.04
N ALA A 215 4.50 33.32 21.78
CA ALA A 215 4.62 34.27 22.89
C ALA A 215 3.48 34.03 23.87
N ILE A 216 3.71 33.16 24.85
CA ILE A 216 2.72 32.79 25.87
C ILE A 216 3.07 33.54 27.15
N ASP A 217 2.14 34.39 27.61
CA ASP A 217 2.13 34.99 28.95
C ASP A 217 1.44 33.96 29.87
N TYR A 218 2.19 33.39 30.81
CA TYR A 218 1.78 32.19 31.53
C TYR A 218 1.19 32.48 32.90
N ASP A 219 1.71 33.48 33.62
CA ASP A 219 1.17 33.92 34.91
C ASP A 219 0.19 35.10 34.80
N GLY A 220 0.08 35.72 33.62
CA GLY A 220 -0.77 36.89 33.36
C GLY A 220 -0.21 38.18 33.95
N ALA A 221 1.05 38.18 34.41
CA ALA A 221 1.68 39.30 35.10
C ALA A 221 2.82 39.89 34.28
N TYR A 222 2.76 41.21 34.08
CA TYR A 222 3.79 42.01 33.39
C TYR A 222 4.02 41.69 31.89
N GLY A 223 3.23 40.79 31.29
CA GLY A 223 3.36 40.40 29.88
C GLY A 223 4.46 39.36 29.65
N VAL A 224 4.66 38.95 28.39
CA VAL A 224 5.55 37.85 28.01
C VAL A 224 7.01 38.06 28.44
N GLN A 225 7.54 37.10 29.21
CA GLN A 225 8.89 37.09 29.77
C GLN A 225 9.68 35.83 29.41
N CYS A 226 11.00 35.89 29.61
CA CYS A 226 11.87 34.72 29.48
C CYS A 226 11.55 33.60 30.48
N VAL A 227 10.95 33.91 31.64
CA VAL A 227 10.55 32.90 32.63
C VAL A 227 9.26 32.14 32.24
N ASP A 228 8.36 32.71 31.43
CA ASP A 228 7.18 32.00 30.93
C ASP A 228 7.56 30.85 29.99
N LEU A 229 8.57 31.08 29.13
CA LEU A 229 9.13 30.06 28.25
C LEU A 229 9.69 28.88 29.07
N ILE A 230 10.41 29.18 30.15
CA ILE A 230 10.98 28.15 31.04
C ILE A 230 9.89 27.46 31.87
N SER A 231 8.87 28.20 32.33
CA SER A 231 7.68 27.64 32.99
C SER A 231 6.98 26.62 32.11
N SER A 232 6.76 26.98 30.84
CA SER A 232 6.17 26.11 29.82
C SER A 232 7.04 24.88 29.55
N TYR A 233 8.36 25.03 29.53
CA TYR A 233 9.29 23.92 29.29
C TYR A 233 9.44 22.98 30.48
N TYR A 234 9.44 23.50 31.71
CA TYR A 234 9.37 22.68 32.92
C TYR A 234 8.08 21.83 32.91
N ARG A 235 6.93 22.44 32.60
CA ARG A 235 5.65 21.72 32.48
C ARG A 235 5.67 20.67 31.38
N TYR A 236 6.21 21.00 30.20
CA TYR A 236 6.37 20.02 29.12
C TYR A 236 7.19 18.81 29.59
N LEU A 237 8.25 19.02 30.37
CA LEU A 237 9.09 17.96 30.92
C LEU A 237 8.53 17.32 32.21
N GLY A 238 7.24 17.49 32.52
CA GLY A 238 6.57 16.85 33.66
C GLY A 238 6.77 17.54 35.03
N TYR A 239 7.28 18.78 35.07
CA TYR A 239 7.62 19.46 36.32
C TYR A 239 6.90 20.80 36.52
N ASN A 240 6.32 21.02 37.70
CA ASN A 240 5.80 22.33 38.08
C ASN A 240 6.94 23.24 38.59
N ILE A 241 7.29 24.26 37.81
CA ILE A 241 8.39 25.19 38.07
C ILE A 241 8.31 25.90 39.44
N PHE A 242 7.10 26.15 39.95
CA PHE A 242 6.90 26.86 41.22
C PHE A 242 7.37 26.05 42.44
N ASN A 243 7.53 24.73 42.32
CA ASN A 243 8.10 23.89 43.37
C ASN A 243 9.62 24.06 43.51
N TYR A 244 10.29 24.67 42.52
CA TYR A 244 11.75 24.71 42.40
C TYR A 244 12.34 26.12 42.42
N VAL A 245 11.57 27.16 42.05
CA VAL A 245 12.08 28.53 41.92
C VAL A 245 12.32 29.20 43.29
N ALA A 246 13.54 29.71 43.49
CA ALA A 246 13.93 30.43 44.69
C ALA A 246 13.99 31.95 44.46
N GLY A 247 13.46 32.75 45.39
CA GLY A 247 13.68 34.22 45.44
C GLY A 247 13.03 35.02 44.32
N ASN A 248 11.75 35.37 44.49
CA ASN A 248 10.97 36.29 43.63
C ASN A 248 10.86 35.94 42.12
N GLY A 249 11.45 34.84 41.64
CA GLY A 249 11.27 34.36 40.27
C GLY A 249 12.11 35.05 39.19
N TYR A 250 13.08 35.90 39.53
CA TYR A 250 13.93 36.52 38.50
C TYR A 250 14.79 35.49 37.77
N ALA A 251 15.04 35.70 36.48
CA ALA A 251 15.81 34.78 35.63
C ALA A 251 17.21 34.45 36.18
N TYR A 252 17.90 35.40 36.84
CA TYR A 252 19.19 35.10 37.47
C TYR A 252 19.11 34.11 38.66
N THR A 253 17.96 34.01 39.32
CA THR A 253 17.78 33.14 40.51
C THR A 253 17.78 31.66 40.15
N PHE A 254 17.46 31.34 38.89
CA PHE A 254 17.62 30.01 38.34
C PHE A 254 19.06 29.50 38.44
N ASN A 255 20.07 30.35 38.67
CA ASN A 255 21.45 29.94 38.91
C ASN A 255 21.65 29.16 40.23
N TYR A 256 20.76 29.34 41.22
CA TYR A 256 20.85 28.70 42.54
C TYR A 256 19.53 28.11 43.05
N SER A 257 18.45 28.24 42.28
CA SER A 257 17.19 27.52 42.53
C SER A 257 17.43 26.00 42.62
N PRO A 258 16.72 25.28 43.51
CA PRO A 258 16.55 23.83 43.43
C PRO A 258 16.25 23.33 42.02
N LEU A 259 16.53 22.06 41.77
CA LEU A 259 16.27 21.40 40.50
C LEU A 259 15.32 20.20 40.71
N PRO A 260 14.60 19.78 39.67
CA PRO A 260 13.95 18.48 39.63
C PRO A 260 14.94 17.32 39.86
N PRO A 261 14.46 16.13 40.27
CA PRO A 261 15.27 14.91 40.31
C PRO A 261 16.00 14.64 38.99
N GLY A 262 17.22 14.10 39.07
CA GLY A 262 18.06 13.79 37.90
C GLY A 262 18.73 15.00 37.23
N TRP A 263 18.07 16.17 37.22
CA TRP A 263 18.55 17.37 36.52
C TRP A 263 19.88 17.89 37.08
N GLN A 264 20.75 18.38 36.18
CA GLN A 264 22.11 18.78 36.52
C GLN A 264 22.38 20.26 36.22
N ARG A 265 23.16 20.92 37.06
CA ARG A 265 23.62 22.30 36.86
C ARG A 265 25.13 22.33 36.65
N PHE A 266 25.57 23.03 35.61
CA PHE A 266 26.98 23.29 35.35
C PHE A 266 27.25 24.79 35.30
N GLY A 267 28.47 25.20 35.65
CA GLY A 267 28.92 26.57 35.40
C GLY A 267 29.24 26.81 33.92
N ASN A 268 29.86 27.95 33.61
CA ASN A 268 30.36 28.25 32.25
C ASN A 268 31.57 27.40 31.79
N ASN A 269 31.92 26.35 32.54
CA ASN A 269 33.01 25.42 32.25
C ASN A 269 32.58 24.18 31.45
N VAL A 270 31.29 24.01 31.12
CA VAL A 270 30.75 22.96 30.25
C VAL A 270 30.12 23.60 29.01
N ASP A 271 30.26 22.98 27.82
CA ASP A 271 29.54 23.45 26.62
C ASP A 271 28.05 23.09 26.72
N PRO A 272 27.16 23.99 26.24
CA PRO A 272 25.74 23.68 26.16
C PRO A 272 25.47 22.57 25.14
N ARG A 273 24.28 21.99 25.20
CA ARG A 273 23.71 21.01 24.28
C ARG A 273 22.27 21.43 23.94
N PRO A 274 21.70 21.00 22.80
CA PRO A 274 20.26 21.13 22.56
C PRO A 274 19.46 20.60 23.74
N GLY A 275 18.40 21.32 24.14
CA GLY A 275 17.60 21.01 25.32
C GLY A 275 18.11 21.60 26.65
N ASP A 276 19.37 22.03 26.74
CA ASP A 276 19.88 22.73 27.93
C ASP A 276 19.21 24.11 28.10
N ILE A 277 18.96 24.52 29.34
CA ILE A 277 18.52 25.87 29.70
C ILE A 277 19.76 26.71 30.04
N VAL A 278 19.98 27.81 29.32
CA VAL A 278 21.07 28.77 29.57
C VAL A 278 20.62 29.89 30.51
N VAL A 279 21.35 30.11 31.60
CA VAL A 279 21.05 31.12 32.63
C VAL A 279 22.08 32.24 32.58
N PHE A 280 21.59 33.48 32.58
CA PHE A 280 22.38 34.71 32.51
C PHE A 280 22.23 35.54 33.80
N GLY A 281 23.35 35.92 34.41
CA GLY A 281 23.39 36.58 35.70
C GLY A 281 22.83 38.01 35.71
N ALA A 282 22.52 38.53 36.90
CA ALA A 282 21.76 39.77 37.14
C ALA A 282 22.29 41.05 36.46
N HIS A 283 23.55 41.08 36.03
CA HIS A 283 24.20 42.20 35.34
C HIS A 283 24.91 41.78 34.04
N GLN A 284 24.63 40.57 33.53
CA GLN A 284 25.15 40.10 32.25
C GLN A 284 24.28 40.67 31.11
N TYR A 285 24.89 40.94 29.95
CA TYR A 285 24.19 41.40 28.72
C TYR A 285 23.43 42.73 28.78
N GLY A 286 23.73 43.61 29.74
CA GLY A 286 23.10 44.94 29.80
C GLY A 286 21.68 44.95 30.36
N MET A 287 21.20 43.81 30.86
CA MET A 287 20.00 43.73 31.68
C MET A 287 20.34 44.10 33.13
N TYR A 288 19.50 44.92 33.77
CA TYR A 288 19.78 45.50 35.08
C TYR A 288 18.91 44.85 36.17
N GLY A 289 19.51 43.90 36.92
CA GLY A 289 18.98 43.38 38.19
C GLY A 289 18.15 42.10 38.10
N THR A 290 17.68 41.70 36.90
CA THR A 290 16.79 40.54 36.71
C THR A 290 17.47 39.33 36.04
N GLY A 291 18.60 39.55 35.35
CA GLY A 291 19.24 38.52 34.52
C GLY A 291 18.38 38.11 33.33
N HIS A 292 18.70 36.98 32.72
CA HIS A 292 17.98 36.43 31.56
C HIS A 292 18.06 34.91 31.51
N ILE A 293 17.20 34.25 30.73
CA ILE A 293 17.18 32.79 30.59
C ILE A 293 16.61 32.36 29.22
N GLY A 294 16.94 31.17 28.74
CA GLY A 294 16.41 30.63 27.48
C GLY A 294 16.86 29.20 27.21
N ILE A 295 16.42 28.59 26.10
CA ILE A 295 16.58 27.14 25.86
C ILE A 295 17.39 26.87 24.59
N VAL A 296 18.48 26.11 24.70
CA VAL A 296 19.42 25.84 23.61
C VAL A 296 18.81 24.89 22.58
N ARG A 297 18.97 25.21 21.30
CA ARG A 297 18.49 24.40 20.18
C ARG A 297 19.61 23.83 19.30
N ALA A 298 20.73 24.54 19.17
CA ALA A 298 21.86 24.10 18.34
C ALA A 298 23.18 24.67 18.89
N VAL A 299 24.30 23.99 18.63
CA VAL A 299 25.63 24.38 19.10
C VAL A 299 26.65 24.08 18.00
N ASP A 300 27.54 25.03 17.72
CA ASP A 300 28.67 24.89 16.81
C ASP A 300 30.01 25.01 17.55
N SER A 301 31.13 24.98 16.84
CA SER A 301 32.48 25.02 17.43
C SER A 301 32.87 26.37 18.07
N THR A 302 32.05 27.40 17.93
CA THR A 302 32.30 28.77 18.37
C THR A 302 31.12 29.43 19.08
N SER A 303 29.88 28.99 18.81
CA SER A 303 28.65 29.63 19.26
C SER A 303 27.52 28.63 19.56
N TYR A 304 26.46 29.10 20.20
CA TYR A 304 25.22 28.35 20.40
C TYR A 304 23.99 29.20 20.04
N LYS A 305 22.96 28.53 19.51
CA LYS A 305 21.63 29.05 19.21
C LYS A 305 20.67 28.66 20.34
N TYR A 306 19.93 29.62 20.88
CA TYR A 306 18.89 29.39 21.88
C TYR A 306 17.59 30.13 21.53
N LEU A 307 16.47 29.59 21.98
CA LEU A 307 15.15 30.20 21.93
C LEU A 307 14.99 31.19 23.08
N ASP A 308 14.43 32.34 22.77
CA ASP A 308 14.44 33.54 23.60
C ASP A 308 13.10 34.29 23.52
N TYR A 309 12.48 34.51 24.68
CA TYR A 309 11.39 35.48 24.86
C TYR A 309 11.98 36.76 25.46
N ASN A 310 11.66 37.93 24.90
CA ASN A 310 11.96 39.23 25.52
C ASN A 310 13.47 39.54 25.71
N GLY A 311 14.36 39.09 24.82
CA GLY A 311 15.79 39.40 24.91
C GLY A 311 16.21 40.83 24.52
N THR A 312 15.38 41.58 23.77
CA THR A 312 15.63 42.99 23.42
C THR A 312 14.48 43.95 23.77
N GLY A 313 13.46 43.49 24.50
CA GLY A 313 12.31 44.26 24.97
C GLY A 313 11.01 43.45 24.97
N ASN A 314 10.01 43.91 25.74
CA ASN A 314 8.80 43.17 26.17
C ASN A 314 7.82 42.69 25.08
N TYR A 315 8.25 42.63 23.82
CA TYR A 315 7.42 42.30 22.66
C TYR A 315 8.11 41.32 21.69
N ASP A 316 9.32 40.82 22.00
CA ASP A 316 10.01 39.81 21.19
C ASP A 316 9.47 38.40 21.44
N ALA A 317 8.69 37.90 20.48
CA ALA A 317 8.03 36.59 20.49
C ALA A 317 8.97 35.47 19.99
N GLY A 318 9.32 34.51 20.86
CA GLY A 318 9.89 33.22 20.47
C GLY A 318 11.07 33.30 19.50
N THR A 319 12.01 34.20 19.73
CA THR A 319 13.07 34.53 18.74
C THR A 319 14.30 33.63 18.89
N TRP A 320 14.95 33.29 17.77
CA TRP A 320 16.28 32.67 17.82
C TRP A 320 17.36 33.70 18.12
N ARG A 321 18.23 33.40 19.08
CA ARG A 321 19.42 34.20 19.39
C ARG A 321 20.68 33.34 19.35
N TRP A 322 21.79 33.98 18.99
CA TRP A 322 23.12 33.37 18.98
C TRP A 322 24.03 34.04 20.00
N LYS A 323 24.87 33.26 20.70
CA LYS A 323 25.95 33.74 21.57
C LYS A 323 27.22 32.92 21.38
N PRO A 324 28.41 33.51 21.59
CA PRO A 324 29.65 32.73 21.71
C PRO A 324 29.56 31.67 22.80
N LEU A 325 30.25 30.53 22.62
CA LEU A 325 30.40 29.52 23.65
C LEU A 325 30.90 30.14 24.96
N ARG A 326 30.51 29.52 26.09
CA ARG A 326 30.84 29.90 27.47
C ARG A 326 30.32 31.26 27.93
N ASN A 327 29.63 32.00 27.06
CA ASN A 327 29.00 33.26 27.41
C ASN A 327 27.61 32.98 28.01
N PHE A 328 27.60 32.64 29.30
CA PHE A 328 26.45 32.45 30.20
C PHE A 328 26.98 32.37 31.64
N THR A 329 26.11 32.35 32.66
CA THR A 329 26.51 32.14 34.07
C THR A 329 26.49 30.66 34.44
N SER A 330 25.40 29.97 34.12
CA SER A 330 25.28 28.51 34.26
C SER A 330 24.38 27.93 33.17
N ILE A 331 24.44 26.61 33.01
CA ILE A 331 23.45 25.82 32.28
C ILE A 331 22.74 24.87 33.25
N ILE A 332 21.46 24.64 33.02
CA ILE A 332 20.66 23.58 33.63
C ILE A 332 20.38 22.57 32.52
N ARG A 333 20.73 21.31 32.76
CA ARG A 333 20.52 20.18 31.86
C ARG A 333 19.40 19.31 32.43
N PRO A 334 18.26 19.19 31.73
CA PRO A 334 17.25 18.20 32.07
C PRO A 334 17.80 16.78 32.00
N ASP A 335 17.19 15.88 32.80
CA ASP A 335 17.50 14.45 32.77
C ASP A 335 16.75 13.78 31.62
N PHE A 336 17.22 13.99 30.39
CA PHE A 336 16.64 13.38 29.21
C PHE A 336 16.87 11.87 29.21
N VAL A 337 15.83 11.09 28.92
CA VAL A 337 16.00 9.65 28.71
C VAL A 337 16.87 9.44 27.46
N ILE A 338 17.93 8.66 27.65
CA ILE A 338 18.82 8.24 26.57
C ILE A 338 18.08 7.12 25.83
N PRO A 339 17.70 7.27 24.55
CA PRO A 339 17.09 6.18 23.80
C PRO A 339 18.04 4.98 23.77
N PRO A 340 17.51 3.73 23.74
CA PRO A 340 18.34 2.54 23.74
C PRO A 340 19.37 2.61 22.61
N VAL A 341 20.63 2.33 22.95
CA VAL A 341 21.72 2.36 21.97
C VAL A 341 21.43 1.28 20.93
N ILE A 342 21.16 1.73 19.71
CA ILE A 342 20.90 0.87 18.56
C ILE A 342 22.12 -0.05 18.38
N PRO A 343 21.99 -1.40 18.51
CA PRO A 343 23.10 -2.32 18.37
C PRO A 343 23.68 -2.26 16.96
N ASP A 344 24.99 -2.04 16.80
CA ASP A 344 25.65 -1.85 15.49
C ASP A 344 25.24 -2.91 14.43
N HIS A 345 25.03 -4.15 14.88
CA HIS A 345 24.42 -5.22 14.11
C HIS A 345 23.46 -6.03 15.01
N ILE A 346 22.49 -6.71 14.40
CA ILE A 346 21.61 -7.66 15.06
C ILE A 346 21.68 -9.04 14.35
N PRO A 347 21.36 -10.15 15.04
CA PRO A 347 21.27 -11.46 14.39
C PRO A 347 20.25 -11.47 13.26
N GLY A 348 20.52 -12.24 12.21
CA GLY A 348 19.56 -12.50 11.13
C GLY A 348 18.31 -13.26 11.62
N PRO A 349 17.23 -13.26 10.83
CA PRO A 349 15.96 -13.89 11.20
C PRO A 349 16.12 -15.40 11.45
N VAL A 350 15.53 -15.87 12.56
CA VAL A 350 15.46 -17.30 12.89
C VAL A 350 14.54 -17.98 11.89
N GLY A 351 15.11 -18.80 11.01
CA GLY A 351 14.38 -19.53 9.96
C GLY A 351 14.75 -19.13 8.52
N GLY A 352 15.43 -18.00 8.31
CA GLY A 352 15.80 -17.53 6.97
C GLY A 352 14.80 -16.54 6.37
N SER A 353 14.54 -16.69 5.07
CA SER A 353 13.54 -15.93 4.30
C SER A 353 12.18 -16.64 4.28
N ASP A 354 11.14 -15.96 3.82
CA ASP A 354 9.83 -16.59 3.61
C ASP A 354 9.90 -17.65 2.48
N ASP A 355 9.52 -18.90 2.78
CA ASP A 355 9.46 -20.04 1.85
C ASP A 355 8.57 -19.77 0.61
N ASP A 356 7.57 -18.90 0.70
CA ASP A 356 6.65 -18.58 -0.40
C ASP A 356 7.34 -17.81 -1.55
N ILE A 357 8.55 -17.26 -1.33
CA ILE A 357 9.29 -16.50 -2.33
C ILE A 357 10.05 -17.43 -3.28
N ALA A 358 9.56 -17.57 -4.51
CA ALA A 358 10.25 -18.32 -5.56
C ALA A 358 11.34 -17.48 -6.25
N ASP A 359 12.38 -18.15 -6.77
CA ASP A 359 13.33 -17.55 -7.71
C ASP A 359 12.60 -16.99 -8.94
N GLY A 360 13.07 -15.86 -9.46
CA GLY A 360 12.47 -15.22 -10.63
C GLY A 360 12.75 -13.73 -10.73
N ASP A 361 12.10 -13.08 -11.69
CA ASP A 361 12.18 -11.65 -11.91
C ASP A 361 10.99 -10.93 -11.25
N TYR A 362 11.28 -9.83 -10.55
CA TYR A 362 10.32 -9.08 -9.76
C TYR A 362 10.48 -7.57 -9.92
N THR A 363 9.36 -6.85 -9.93
CA THR A 363 9.32 -5.43 -9.59
C THR A 363 9.10 -5.32 -8.07
N ILE A 364 10.07 -4.73 -7.38
CA ILE A 364 10.04 -4.58 -5.91
C ILE A 364 9.36 -3.24 -5.60
N ARG A 365 8.08 -3.25 -5.27
CA ARG A 365 7.28 -2.05 -4.97
C ARG A 365 7.46 -1.62 -3.51
N SER A 366 7.32 -0.34 -3.19
CA SER A 366 7.44 0.16 -1.80
C SER A 366 6.07 0.56 -1.25
N ASP A 367 5.85 0.35 0.05
CA ASP A 367 4.60 0.67 0.76
C ASP A 367 4.46 2.18 1.08
N VAL A 368 5.53 2.98 0.93
CA VAL A 368 5.48 4.43 1.23
C VAL A 368 4.49 5.21 0.36
N ALA A 369 4.31 4.80 -0.90
CA ALA A 369 3.31 5.36 -1.82
C ALA A 369 3.07 4.46 -3.03
N GLU A 370 1.84 4.51 -3.56
CA GLU A 370 1.52 3.90 -4.84
C GLU A 370 2.37 4.51 -5.97
N GLY A 371 2.77 3.70 -6.95
CA GLY A 371 3.65 4.16 -8.02
C GLY A 371 5.12 4.26 -7.61
N ARG A 372 5.53 3.69 -6.47
CA ARG A 372 6.93 3.64 -6.03
C ARG A 372 7.50 2.23 -6.02
N SER A 373 8.73 2.10 -6.49
CA SER A 373 9.51 0.86 -6.48
C SER A 373 10.97 1.10 -6.13
N LEU A 374 11.66 0.03 -5.72
CA LEU A 374 13.11 -0.01 -5.64
C LEU A 374 13.69 0.05 -7.06
N GLY A 375 14.42 1.11 -7.37
CA GLY A 375 15.09 1.30 -8.64
C GLY A 375 16.50 1.85 -8.45
N TRP A 376 17.06 2.43 -9.50
CA TRP A 376 18.43 2.94 -9.48
C TRP A 376 18.61 4.18 -10.35
N GLU A 377 19.75 4.84 -10.17
CA GLU A 377 20.19 5.95 -11.02
C GLU A 377 21.21 5.49 -12.07
N GLY A 378 21.16 6.13 -13.24
CA GLY A 378 22.06 5.80 -14.35
C GLY A 378 21.62 4.57 -15.14
N ASP A 379 22.60 3.77 -15.55
CA ASP A 379 22.46 2.72 -16.58
C ASP A 379 22.22 1.29 -16.05
N GLY A 380 22.16 1.09 -14.72
CA GLY A 380 21.95 -0.24 -14.13
C GLY A 380 23.16 -1.18 -14.22
N ASN A 381 24.28 -0.68 -14.73
CA ASN A 381 25.45 -1.46 -15.16
C ASN A 381 26.77 -0.98 -14.56
N THR A 382 26.81 0.17 -13.90
CA THR A 382 28.04 0.77 -13.34
C THR A 382 28.09 0.62 -11.81
N ASN A 383 29.23 0.14 -11.28
CA ASN A 383 29.46 0.00 -9.84
C ASN A 383 29.36 1.35 -9.11
N GLY A 384 28.67 1.36 -7.97
CA GLY A 384 28.50 2.54 -7.12
C GLY A 384 27.34 3.44 -7.51
N GLN A 385 26.56 3.08 -8.55
CA GLN A 385 25.29 3.76 -8.84
C GLN A 385 24.31 3.60 -7.68
N ASN A 386 23.58 4.67 -7.40
CA ASN A 386 22.69 4.75 -6.25
C ASN A 386 21.44 3.86 -6.45
N VAL A 387 21.02 3.16 -5.39
CA VAL A 387 19.69 2.54 -5.34
C VAL A 387 18.75 3.55 -4.68
N CYS A 388 17.65 3.86 -5.36
CA CYS A 388 16.72 4.91 -4.95
C CYS A 388 15.27 4.51 -5.24
N LEU A 389 14.34 5.19 -4.58
CA LEU A 389 12.91 5.08 -4.83
C LEU A 389 12.61 5.63 -6.24
N LYS A 390 11.86 4.90 -7.06
CA LYS A 390 11.52 5.32 -8.43
C LYS A 390 10.03 5.31 -8.74
N ASP A 391 9.59 6.32 -9.48
CA ASP A 391 8.24 6.43 -10.07
C ASP A 391 8.10 5.49 -11.27
N TYR A 392 7.71 4.23 -11.06
CA TYR A 392 7.61 3.24 -12.14
C TYR A 392 6.42 3.47 -13.08
N PHE A 393 5.44 4.32 -12.73
CA PHE A 393 4.40 4.72 -13.67
C PHE A 393 4.98 5.59 -14.81
N LYS A 394 5.96 6.45 -14.50
CA LYS A 394 6.65 7.31 -15.48
C LYS A 394 7.93 6.70 -16.03
N ASN A 395 8.70 6.00 -15.20
CA ASN A 395 10.03 5.49 -15.50
C ASN A 395 10.02 3.99 -15.84
N GLY A 396 8.85 3.35 -15.90
CA GLY A 396 8.70 1.93 -16.16
C GLY A 396 9.23 1.02 -15.05
N ASP A 397 9.18 -0.29 -15.29
CA ASP A 397 9.45 -1.28 -14.25
C ASP A 397 10.95 -1.46 -14.03
N TYR A 398 11.41 -1.21 -12.81
CA TYR A 398 12.76 -1.59 -12.36
C TYR A 398 12.75 -3.06 -11.94
N VAL A 399 13.35 -3.93 -12.76
CA VAL A 399 13.27 -5.39 -12.62
C VAL A 399 14.51 -5.96 -11.94
N TRP A 400 14.28 -6.72 -10.88
CA TRP A 400 15.27 -7.40 -10.07
C TRP A 400 15.08 -8.93 -10.15
N THR A 401 16.13 -9.66 -10.51
CA THR A 401 16.16 -11.12 -10.39
C THR A 401 16.52 -11.49 -8.95
N LEU A 402 15.68 -12.29 -8.30
CA LEU A 402 15.90 -12.90 -6.99
C LEU A 402 16.40 -14.34 -7.17
N GLU A 403 17.49 -14.69 -6.52
CA GLU A 403 18.06 -16.04 -6.49
C GLU A 403 18.33 -16.49 -5.05
N ARG A 404 17.54 -17.45 -4.54
CA ARG A 404 17.69 -18.05 -3.22
C ARG A 404 18.99 -18.85 -3.14
N GLN A 405 19.57 -18.87 -1.94
CA GLN A 405 20.88 -19.41 -1.68
C GLN A 405 20.81 -20.54 -0.64
N SER A 406 21.88 -21.32 -0.48
CA SER A 406 21.89 -22.50 0.41
C SER A 406 21.76 -22.20 1.91
N ASP A 407 21.93 -20.93 2.30
CA ASP A 407 21.73 -20.41 3.67
C ASP A 407 20.40 -19.66 3.83
N ASP A 408 19.50 -19.84 2.85
CA ASP A 408 18.17 -19.24 2.74
C ASP A 408 18.13 -17.70 2.65
N SER A 409 19.28 -17.06 2.44
CA SER A 409 19.33 -15.67 1.96
C SER A 409 19.13 -15.61 0.44
N PHE A 410 18.82 -14.43 -0.07
CA PHE A 410 18.74 -14.12 -1.50
C PHE A 410 19.95 -13.31 -1.96
N ILE A 411 20.35 -13.54 -3.20
CA ILE A 411 20.99 -12.51 -4.04
C ILE A 411 19.87 -11.77 -4.80
N VAL A 412 19.93 -10.44 -4.78
CA VAL A 412 18.99 -9.54 -5.47
C VAL A 412 19.81 -8.74 -6.49
N LYS A 413 19.53 -8.90 -7.79
CA LYS A 413 20.36 -8.29 -8.86
C LYS A 413 19.55 -7.70 -10.01
N THR A 414 20.07 -6.66 -10.66
CA THR A 414 19.39 -6.00 -11.79
C THR A 414 19.24 -6.97 -12.96
N LYS A 415 18.03 -7.05 -13.54
CA LYS A 415 17.79 -7.91 -14.71
C LYS A 415 18.63 -7.51 -15.93
N GLN A 416 18.88 -6.21 -16.08
CA GLN A 416 19.50 -5.61 -17.26
C GLN A 416 21.04 -5.68 -17.22
N GLY A 417 21.66 -5.69 -16.04
CA GLY A 417 23.11 -5.60 -15.87
C GLY A 417 23.75 -6.61 -14.92
N GLY A 418 22.95 -7.41 -14.21
CA GLY A 418 23.42 -8.43 -13.28
C GLY A 418 24.11 -7.89 -12.03
N LYS A 419 24.03 -6.57 -11.78
CA LYS A 419 24.61 -5.91 -10.59
C LYS A 419 23.75 -6.16 -9.36
N LEU A 420 24.37 -6.43 -8.22
CA LEU A 420 23.70 -6.78 -6.98
C LEU A 420 23.32 -5.53 -6.18
N LEU A 421 22.21 -5.64 -5.45
CA LEU A 421 21.88 -4.76 -4.34
C LEU A 421 22.90 -4.96 -3.21
N ASP A 422 23.72 -3.94 -2.96
CA ASP A 422 24.87 -3.96 -2.06
C ASP A 422 24.76 -2.81 -1.05
N ILE A 423 25.07 -3.07 0.22
CA ILE A 423 25.26 -2.00 1.22
C ILE A 423 26.70 -1.48 1.16
N LEU A 424 26.83 -0.20 0.81
CA LEU A 424 28.10 0.52 0.68
C LEU A 424 28.97 0.35 1.94
N GLY A 425 30.22 -0.07 1.72
CA GLY A 425 31.22 -0.28 2.77
C GLY A 425 31.59 -1.74 3.01
N GLY A 426 30.88 -2.69 2.39
CA GLY A 426 31.21 -4.12 2.47
C GLY A 426 30.64 -4.81 3.72
N PRO A 427 31.07 -6.05 4.02
CA PRO A 427 30.49 -6.90 5.07
C PRO A 427 30.71 -6.40 6.51
N TYR A 428 31.46 -5.32 6.70
CA TYR A 428 31.69 -4.65 7.99
C TYR A 428 30.94 -3.31 8.10
N SER A 429 30.04 -2.99 7.15
CA SER A 429 29.28 -1.74 7.14
C SER A 429 28.05 -1.81 8.03
N TYR A 430 28.28 -1.62 9.33
CA TYR A 430 27.29 -1.73 10.41
C TYR A 430 26.61 -0.39 10.75
N GLY A 431 25.47 -0.42 11.44
CA GLY A 431 24.74 0.78 11.89
C GLY A 431 23.87 1.45 10.82
N ASN A 432 23.12 2.48 11.24
CA ASN A 432 22.16 3.19 10.39
C ASN A 432 22.83 3.93 9.21
N GLU A 433 21.99 4.23 8.22
CA GLU A 433 22.24 5.15 7.10
C GLU A 433 23.37 4.75 6.15
N LYS A 434 23.69 3.44 6.07
CA LYS A 434 24.63 2.94 5.04
C LYS A 434 23.90 2.83 3.71
N ASN A 435 24.43 3.50 2.70
CA ASN A 435 23.76 3.65 1.42
C ASN A 435 23.57 2.32 0.69
N ALA A 436 22.41 2.12 0.06
CA ALA A 436 22.21 1.01 -0.88
C ALA A 436 22.72 1.43 -2.27
N ILE A 437 23.53 0.58 -2.88
CA ILE A 437 24.15 0.81 -4.19
C ILE A 437 24.07 -0.45 -5.05
N MET A 438 24.37 -0.28 -6.34
CA MET A 438 24.60 -1.41 -7.25
C MET A 438 26.10 -1.73 -7.32
N TRP A 439 26.45 -3.01 -7.19
CA TRP A 439 27.84 -3.46 -7.27
C TRP A 439 27.97 -4.83 -7.95
N ASP A 440 29.17 -5.14 -8.48
CA ASP A 440 29.49 -6.48 -8.98
C ASP A 440 29.46 -7.51 -7.85
N TYR A 441 29.13 -8.77 -8.18
CA TYR A 441 29.14 -9.85 -7.20
C TYR A 441 30.55 -10.07 -6.62
N VAL A 442 30.65 -10.00 -5.29
CA VAL A 442 31.86 -10.35 -4.53
C VAL A 442 31.58 -11.62 -3.73
N GLN A 443 32.27 -12.70 -4.08
CA GLN A 443 32.04 -14.00 -3.45
C GLN A 443 32.33 -13.96 -1.94
N GLY A 444 31.32 -14.29 -1.12
CA GLY A 444 31.41 -14.31 0.34
C GLY A 444 31.09 -12.99 1.04
N ASN A 445 30.71 -11.93 0.31
CA ASN A 445 30.27 -10.67 0.90
C ASN A 445 28.80 -10.75 1.35
N ASP A 446 28.57 -10.82 2.67
CA ASP A 446 27.22 -10.84 3.23
C ASP A 446 26.46 -9.50 3.15
N ASN A 447 27.12 -8.39 2.79
CA ASN A 447 26.45 -7.11 2.48
C ASN A 447 25.75 -7.08 1.10
N GLN A 448 25.86 -8.18 0.34
CA GLN A 448 25.17 -8.41 -0.93
C GLN A 448 24.08 -9.50 -0.81
N ARG A 449 23.72 -9.86 0.42
CA ARG A 449 22.88 -11.01 0.77
C ARG A 449 21.73 -10.53 1.64
N TRP A 450 20.52 -10.97 1.29
CA TRP A 450 19.29 -10.41 1.83
C TRP A 450 18.37 -11.51 2.31
N TYR A 451 18.01 -11.54 3.59
CA TYR A 451 16.86 -12.34 4.02
C TYR A 451 15.59 -11.54 3.71
N ILE A 452 14.62 -12.16 3.06
CA ILE A 452 13.37 -11.50 2.68
C ILE A 452 12.24 -12.15 3.47
N VAL A 453 11.76 -11.47 4.51
CA VAL A 453 10.78 -12.00 5.48
C VAL A 453 9.46 -11.24 5.39
N ARG A 454 8.35 -11.85 5.81
CA ARG A 454 7.05 -11.14 5.85
C ARG A 454 7.09 -9.91 6.75
N ASN A 455 6.32 -8.92 6.35
CA ASN A 455 6.08 -7.70 7.08
C ASN A 455 4.64 -7.23 6.78
N GLY A 456 3.68 -7.69 7.58
CA GLY A 456 2.25 -7.47 7.33
C GLY A 456 1.80 -8.07 6.01
N SER A 457 1.29 -7.23 5.10
CA SER A 457 0.92 -7.60 3.72
C SER A 457 2.09 -7.67 2.74
N GLY A 458 3.27 -7.19 3.13
CA GLY A 458 4.46 -7.14 2.28
C GLY A 458 5.64 -7.90 2.88
N TYR A 459 6.84 -7.46 2.53
CA TYR A 459 8.11 -8.06 2.90
C TYR A 459 9.09 -6.99 3.40
N ARG A 460 9.99 -7.41 4.29
CA ARG A 460 11.15 -6.65 4.75
C ARG A 460 12.41 -7.32 4.23
N PHE A 461 13.29 -6.53 3.61
CA PHE A 461 14.60 -6.96 3.14
C PHE A 461 15.63 -6.70 4.25
N ILE A 462 16.21 -7.76 4.80
CA ILE A 462 17.18 -7.72 5.90
C ILE A 462 18.57 -8.02 5.35
N ALA A 463 19.50 -7.07 5.44
CA ALA A 463 20.89 -7.27 5.02
C ALA A 463 21.58 -8.28 5.95
N LYS A 464 22.13 -9.37 5.39
CA LYS A 464 22.64 -10.51 6.17
C LYS A 464 23.82 -10.15 7.08
N HIS A 465 24.67 -9.20 6.68
CA HIS A 465 25.85 -8.82 7.47
C HIS A 465 25.52 -8.01 8.72
N SER A 466 24.48 -7.16 8.67
CA SER A 466 24.12 -6.22 9.75
C SER A 466 22.83 -6.60 10.48
N GLY A 467 21.96 -7.40 9.86
CA GLY A 467 20.59 -7.65 10.33
C GLY A 467 19.66 -6.44 10.16
N TYR A 468 20.10 -5.37 9.50
CA TYR A 468 19.31 -4.14 9.33
C TYR A 468 18.38 -4.22 8.11
N SER A 469 17.27 -3.48 8.17
CA SER A 469 16.31 -3.38 7.08
C SER A 469 16.82 -2.49 5.95
N LEU A 470 16.49 -2.83 4.71
CA LEU A 470 16.40 -1.86 3.62
C LEU A 470 15.28 -0.86 3.96
N ASP A 471 15.54 0.43 3.81
CA ASP A 471 14.66 1.51 4.28
C ASP A 471 14.64 2.68 3.29
N VAL A 472 13.46 3.21 3.00
CA VAL A 472 13.24 4.45 2.24
C VAL A 472 13.50 5.64 3.14
N ARG A 473 14.57 6.41 2.88
CA ARG A 473 15.03 7.48 3.77
C ARG A 473 13.89 8.40 4.23
N ASN A 474 13.70 8.46 5.56
CA ASN A 474 12.66 9.24 6.25
C ASN A 474 11.20 8.88 5.87
N GLY A 475 10.96 7.77 5.19
CA GLY A 475 9.66 7.44 4.58
C GLY A 475 9.24 8.39 3.44
N ASP A 476 10.15 9.22 2.93
CA ASP A 476 9.81 10.23 1.91
C ASP A 476 9.50 9.56 0.55
N THR A 477 8.33 9.93 0.01
CA THR A 477 7.74 9.36 -1.21
C THR A 477 8.25 9.99 -2.51
N THR A 478 9.21 10.92 -2.42
CA THR A 478 9.80 11.64 -3.55
C THR A 478 10.52 10.70 -4.52
N ASP A 479 10.32 10.91 -5.83
CA ASP A 479 11.02 10.17 -6.89
C ASP A 479 12.53 10.50 -6.84
N GLY A 480 13.38 9.48 -6.81
CA GLY A 480 14.80 9.59 -6.54
C GLY A 480 15.19 9.65 -5.06
N ASN A 481 14.25 9.55 -4.11
CA ASN A 481 14.61 9.50 -2.68
C ASN A 481 15.50 8.29 -2.38
N ASN A 482 16.42 8.48 -1.44
CA ASN A 482 17.52 7.55 -1.20
C ASN A 482 17.08 6.28 -0.47
N ILE A 483 17.69 5.14 -0.82
CA ILE A 483 17.54 3.89 -0.06
C ILE A 483 18.83 3.62 0.73
N TYR A 484 18.67 3.23 1.98
CA TYR A 484 19.78 2.89 2.88
C TYR A 484 19.42 1.68 3.76
N GLN A 485 20.39 1.15 4.51
CA GLN A 485 20.07 0.27 5.63
C GLN A 485 19.69 1.11 6.86
N TYR A 486 18.65 0.71 7.58
CA TYR A 486 18.22 1.33 8.83
C TYR A 486 17.75 0.26 9.81
N TYR A 487 17.79 0.58 11.10
CA TYR A 487 17.38 -0.32 12.17
C TYR A 487 15.90 -0.72 12.02
N PRO A 488 15.52 -1.99 12.27
CA PRO A 488 14.13 -2.41 12.16
C PRO A 488 13.17 -1.52 12.98
N ASN A 489 12.21 -0.90 12.29
CA ASN A 489 11.26 0.05 12.87
C ASN A 489 9.80 -0.22 12.49
N GLU A 490 9.53 -1.30 11.74
CA GLU A 490 8.22 -1.77 11.27
C GLU A 490 7.39 -0.73 10.46
N SER A 491 8.02 0.38 10.04
CA SER A 491 7.37 1.41 9.25
C SER A 491 7.16 1.01 7.79
N THR A 492 6.26 1.72 7.09
CA THR A 492 6.05 1.57 5.64
C THR A 492 7.33 1.84 4.82
N ALA A 493 8.31 2.55 5.39
CA ALA A 493 9.61 2.78 4.77
C ALA A 493 10.44 1.50 4.59
N GLN A 494 10.19 0.48 5.42
CA GLN A 494 10.87 -0.82 5.39
C GLN A 494 10.05 -1.94 4.74
N ARG A 495 8.85 -1.62 4.25
CA ARG A 495 7.92 -2.60 3.67
C ARG A 495 7.87 -2.48 2.15
N PHE A 496 8.04 -3.63 1.51
CA PHE A 496 8.10 -3.77 0.06
C PHE A 496 7.20 -4.92 -0.42
N TYR A 497 6.74 -4.88 -1.66
CA TYR A 497 5.94 -5.94 -2.27
C TYR A 497 6.67 -6.52 -3.48
N LEU A 498 6.64 -7.85 -3.61
CA LEU A 498 7.22 -8.58 -4.73
C LEU A 498 6.13 -8.80 -5.80
N GLU A 499 6.14 -8.02 -6.86
CA GLU A 499 5.27 -8.24 -8.04
C GLU A 499 6.06 -8.99 -9.12
N LYS A 500 5.62 -10.20 -9.50
CA LYS A 500 6.30 -11.00 -10.52
C LYS A 500 6.29 -10.32 -11.88
N HIS A 501 7.46 -10.27 -12.52
CA HIS A 501 7.65 -9.65 -13.83
C HIS A 501 7.70 -10.71 -14.95
N ASP A 502 6.65 -11.54 -15.02
CA ASP A 502 6.51 -12.58 -16.04
C ASP A 502 5.77 -12.03 -17.28
N PHE A 503 6.39 -12.09 -18.46
CA PHE A 503 5.76 -11.65 -19.71
C PHE A 503 4.60 -12.59 -20.10
N PRO A 504 3.36 -12.07 -20.25
CA PRO A 504 2.22 -12.88 -20.65
C PRO A 504 2.29 -13.31 -22.12
N ASN A 505 1.75 -14.50 -22.43
CA ASN A 505 1.43 -14.88 -23.81
C ASN A 505 0.13 -14.19 -24.24
N VAL A 506 0.22 -13.17 -25.10
CA VAL A 506 -0.93 -12.36 -25.53
C VAL A 506 -1.50 -12.89 -26.85
N GLU A 507 -2.60 -13.65 -26.75
CA GLU A 507 -3.33 -14.21 -27.89
C GLU A 507 -4.57 -13.39 -28.21
N GLU A 508 -4.40 -12.37 -29.07
CA GLU A 508 -5.47 -11.49 -29.55
C GLU A 508 -5.48 -11.42 -31.09
N THR A 509 -6.59 -10.95 -31.68
CA THR A 509 -6.70 -10.77 -33.14
C THR A 509 -7.24 -9.37 -33.45
N SER A 510 -6.45 -8.58 -34.18
CA SER A 510 -6.88 -7.25 -34.61
C SER A 510 -8.03 -7.34 -35.63
N ALA A 511 -8.88 -6.31 -35.63
CA ALA A 511 -9.98 -6.17 -36.57
C ALA A 511 -9.51 -6.11 -38.04
N ASP A 512 -10.36 -6.57 -38.94
CA ASP A 512 -10.12 -6.68 -40.38
C ASP A 512 -10.63 -5.47 -41.18
N ASP A 513 -11.50 -4.65 -40.60
CA ASP A 513 -12.04 -3.41 -41.17
C ASP A 513 -11.13 -2.18 -40.99
N LEU A 514 -10.07 -2.28 -40.18
CA LEU A 514 -9.00 -1.29 -40.12
C LEU A 514 -7.95 -1.57 -41.21
N LYS A 515 -7.79 -0.64 -42.17
CA LYS A 515 -6.83 -0.81 -43.27
C LYS A 515 -5.41 -0.44 -42.86
N ASP A 516 -4.47 -1.17 -43.42
CA ASP A 516 -3.05 -0.88 -43.34
C ASP A 516 -2.69 0.47 -43.99
N ASN A 517 -1.60 1.07 -43.49
CA ASN A 517 -0.96 2.31 -43.93
C ASN A 517 -1.84 3.59 -43.92
N ALA A 518 -3.06 3.52 -43.39
CA ALA A 518 -4.01 4.62 -43.40
C ALA A 518 -4.10 5.39 -42.07
N THR A 519 -4.62 6.61 -42.14
CA THR A 519 -4.68 7.57 -41.02
C THR A 519 -6.08 7.70 -40.41
N TYR A 520 -6.09 7.86 -39.08
CA TYR A 520 -7.28 7.87 -38.23
C TYR A 520 -7.14 8.91 -37.11
N ILE A 521 -8.27 9.38 -36.59
CA ILE A 521 -8.37 9.89 -35.22
C ILE A 521 -8.92 8.78 -34.32
N ILE A 522 -8.46 8.77 -33.07
CA ILE A 522 -8.87 7.79 -32.06
C ILE A 522 -9.72 8.53 -31.03
N ARG A 523 -11.06 8.44 -31.13
CA ARG A 523 -11.99 9.16 -30.25
C ARG A 523 -12.37 8.32 -29.04
N SER A 524 -12.58 8.94 -27.89
CA SER A 524 -13.02 8.27 -26.68
C SER A 524 -14.50 7.86 -26.72
N LYS A 525 -14.86 6.75 -26.06
CA LYS A 525 -16.27 6.40 -25.76
C LYS A 525 -16.81 7.15 -24.54
N LEU A 526 -15.95 7.61 -23.61
CA LEU A 526 -16.37 8.47 -22.48
C LEU A 526 -16.94 9.81 -22.99
N ASP A 527 -16.24 10.42 -23.93
CA ASP A 527 -16.61 11.68 -24.56
C ASP A 527 -16.17 11.69 -26.02
N VAL A 528 -17.15 11.64 -26.92
CA VAL A 528 -16.93 11.59 -28.37
C VAL A 528 -16.44 12.92 -28.97
N SER A 529 -16.45 14.01 -28.18
CA SER A 529 -15.80 15.28 -28.55
C SER A 529 -14.29 15.29 -28.27
N LYS A 530 -13.73 14.18 -27.77
CA LYS A 530 -12.32 14.09 -27.37
C LYS A 530 -11.59 12.93 -28.04
N VAL A 531 -10.31 13.17 -28.31
CA VAL A 531 -9.39 12.28 -29.03
C VAL A 531 -8.09 12.06 -28.27
N ILE A 532 -7.44 10.92 -28.54
CA ILE A 532 -6.06 10.66 -28.15
C ILE A 532 -5.13 11.57 -28.98
N THR A 533 -4.28 12.33 -28.31
CA THR A 533 -3.29 13.22 -28.93
C THR A 533 -1.92 13.05 -28.27
N THR A 534 -0.85 13.43 -28.97
CA THR A 534 0.48 13.62 -28.38
C THR A 534 0.78 15.10 -28.11
N GLU A 535 1.74 15.38 -27.22
CA GLU A 535 2.24 16.74 -26.98
C GLU A 535 2.83 17.37 -28.24
N SER A 536 2.51 18.65 -28.47
CA SER A 536 3.03 19.43 -29.59
C SER A 536 4.42 20.01 -29.28
N ASP A 537 5.46 19.18 -29.39
CA ASP A 537 6.86 19.63 -29.35
C ASP A 537 7.56 19.44 -30.70
N SER A 538 8.01 20.54 -31.30
CA SER A 538 8.72 20.58 -32.58
C SER A 538 10.22 20.25 -32.46
N SER A 539 10.76 20.06 -31.26
CA SER A 539 12.17 19.69 -31.04
C SER A 539 12.54 18.32 -31.59
N GLY A 540 11.55 17.45 -31.83
CA GLY A 540 11.78 16.06 -32.19
C GLY A 540 12.28 15.18 -31.04
N ALA A 541 12.30 15.67 -29.79
CA ALA A 541 12.68 14.87 -28.62
C ALA A 541 11.72 13.70 -28.36
N ASN A 542 12.23 12.58 -27.82
CA ASN A 542 11.43 11.43 -27.42
C ASN A 542 10.64 11.70 -26.11
N GLY A 543 9.77 10.77 -25.71
CA GLY A 543 9.06 10.84 -24.44
C GLY A 543 7.94 11.88 -24.38
N LYS A 544 7.25 12.10 -25.50
CA LYS A 544 6.12 13.05 -25.55
C LYS A 544 4.85 12.39 -25.09
N ASN A 545 4.20 12.98 -24.10
CA ASN A 545 3.07 12.37 -23.42
C ASN A 545 1.90 12.14 -24.39
N ILE A 546 1.12 11.09 -24.15
CA ILE A 546 -0.13 10.84 -24.85
C ILE A 546 -1.29 11.08 -23.87
N TYR A 547 -2.26 11.88 -24.30
CA TYR A 547 -3.34 12.36 -23.44
C TYR A 547 -4.64 12.59 -24.22
N LEU A 548 -5.73 12.77 -23.49
CA LEU A 548 -7.05 13.08 -24.00
C LEU A 548 -7.22 14.60 -24.20
N TYR A 549 -7.72 15.02 -25.38
CA TYR A 549 -7.95 16.43 -25.68
C TYR A 549 -9.14 16.66 -26.62
N ASP A 550 -9.67 17.88 -26.64
CA ASP A 550 -10.77 18.28 -27.53
C ASP A 550 -10.45 18.12 -29.02
N TYR A 551 -11.45 17.66 -29.76
CA TYR A 551 -11.46 17.50 -31.21
C TYR A 551 -12.18 18.65 -31.89
N ASN A 552 -11.48 19.39 -32.76
CA ASN A 552 -12.01 20.54 -33.49
C ASN A 552 -12.08 20.27 -35.00
N SER A 553 -13.10 19.55 -35.46
CA SER A 553 -13.42 19.48 -36.89
C SER A 553 -13.81 20.88 -37.41
N PRO A 554 -13.24 21.39 -38.52
CA PRO A 554 -12.46 20.69 -39.55
C PRO A 554 -10.92 20.81 -39.41
N ASN A 555 -10.41 21.61 -38.47
CA ASN A 555 -9.00 21.98 -38.38
C ASN A 555 -8.23 21.03 -37.45
N LEU A 556 -8.08 19.77 -37.87
CA LEU A 556 -7.35 18.75 -37.12
C LEU A 556 -5.84 19.00 -37.12
N PRO A 557 -5.19 19.17 -35.95
CA PRO A 557 -3.74 19.17 -35.87
C PRO A 557 -3.21 17.75 -36.09
N SER A 558 -2.05 17.60 -36.73
CA SER A 558 -1.42 16.29 -36.96
C SER A 558 -1.02 15.56 -35.66
N THR A 559 -0.99 16.25 -34.52
CA THR A 559 -0.82 15.64 -33.19
C THR A 559 -1.98 14.73 -32.80
N GLN A 560 -3.16 14.90 -33.40
CA GLN A 560 -4.37 14.08 -33.18
C GLN A 560 -4.55 12.98 -34.24
N ILE A 561 -3.73 12.96 -35.30
CA ILE A 561 -3.87 12.04 -36.43
C ILE A 561 -2.80 10.95 -36.36
N TRP A 562 -3.26 9.70 -36.35
CA TRP A 562 -2.47 8.49 -36.18
C TRP A 562 -2.57 7.58 -37.40
N LYS A 563 -1.43 7.22 -37.98
CA LYS A 563 -1.31 6.23 -39.05
C LYS A 563 -1.19 4.83 -38.44
N LEU A 564 -1.97 3.88 -38.93
CA LEU A 564 -1.87 2.48 -38.56
C LEU A 564 -0.97 1.75 -39.56
N GLU A 565 0.07 1.07 -39.09
CA GLU A 565 0.99 0.27 -39.92
C GLU A 565 0.88 -1.20 -39.48
N LYS A 566 0.25 -2.04 -40.30
CA LYS A 566 -0.05 -3.45 -39.98
C LYS A 566 1.21 -4.30 -40.13
N GLN A 567 1.55 -5.04 -39.07
CA GLN A 567 2.69 -5.95 -39.06
C GLN A 567 2.25 -7.35 -39.54
N SER A 568 3.22 -8.21 -39.89
CA SER A 568 2.97 -9.52 -40.52
C SER A 568 2.25 -10.50 -39.59
N GLU A 569 2.36 -10.33 -38.28
CA GLU A 569 1.66 -11.10 -37.24
C GLU A 569 0.24 -10.58 -36.93
N GLY A 570 -0.23 -9.53 -37.60
CA GLY A 570 -1.58 -8.97 -37.43
C GLY A 570 -1.73 -7.89 -36.34
N THR A 571 -0.66 -7.53 -35.63
CA THR A 571 -0.61 -6.29 -34.81
C THR A 571 -0.50 -5.05 -35.69
N PHE A 572 -0.68 -3.88 -35.08
CA PHE A 572 -0.44 -2.58 -35.67
C PHE A 572 0.62 -1.82 -34.85
N LEU A 573 1.45 -1.04 -35.56
CA LEU A 573 2.12 0.12 -34.97
C LEU A 573 1.21 1.33 -35.15
N ILE A 574 1.09 2.16 -34.11
CA ILE A 574 0.20 3.33 -34.09
C ILE A 574 1.09 4.58 -34.12
N LYS A 575 1.27 5.17 -35.30
CA LYS A 575 2.26 6.22 -35.56
C LYS A 575 1.63 7.61 -35.66
N ASN A 576 2.05 8.55 -34.85
CA ASN A 576 1.61 9.93 -34.91
C ASN A 576 2.16 10.65 -36.15
N THR A 577 1.31 11.45 -36.82
CA THR A 577 1.68 12.14 -38.08
C THR A 577 2.38 13.49 -37.87
N TYR A 578 2.39 14.06 -36.66
CA TYR A 578 3.13 15.29 -36.36
C TYR A 578 4.62 15.03 -36.12
N ASN A 579 4.94 14.14 -35.18
CA ASN A 579 6.32 13.87 -34.76
C ASN A 579 6.94 12.59 -35.37
N ASN A 580 6.16 11.81 -36.14
CA ASN A 580 6.55 10.52 -36.74
C ASN A 580 6.90 9.41 -35.74
N LYS A 581 6.39 9.48 -34.51
CA LYS A 581 6.65 8.56 -33.40
C LYS A 581 5.51 7.59 -33.15
N TYR A 582 5.79 6.49 -32.46
CA TYR A 582 4.86 5.40 -32.22
C TYR A 582 4.34 5.46 -30.79
N MET A 583 3.07 5.06 -30.60
CA MET A 583 2.48 4.82 -29.29
C MET A 583 3.21 3.65 -28.61
N ASP A 584 3.84 3.91 -27.46
CA ASP A 584 4.72 2.98 -26.77
C ASP A 584 4.50 3.00 -25.25
N VAL A 585 4.49 1.83 -24.62
CA VAL A 585 4.41 1.67 -23.16
C VAL A 585 5.80 1.81 -22.56
N VAL A 586 5.94 2.73 -21.60
CA VAL A 586 7.24 3.10 -21.05
C VAL A 586 8.07 1.90 -20.55
N TRP A 587 9.29 1.77 -21.10
CA TRP A 587 10.28 0.72 -20.80
C TRP A 587 9.74 -0.72 -20.78
N TYR A 588 8.81 -1.07 -21.67
CA TYR A 588 8.24 -2.42 -21.74
C TYR A 588 7.53 -2.83 -20.43
N SER A 589 7.06 -1.86 -19.65
CA SER A 589 6.42 -2.11 -18.36
C SER A 589 5.22 -3.04 -18.50
N LEU A 590 5.11 -3.97 -17.54
CA LEU A 590 3.97 -4.85 -17.36
C LEU A 590 2.98 -4.26 -16.34
N SER A 591 3.37 -3.22 -15.58
CA SER A 591 2.55 -2.59 -14.54
C SER A 591 1.26 -1.96 -15.08
N ASN A 592 0.19 -2.10 -14.29
CA ASN A 592 -0.98 -1.22 -14.42
C ASN A 592 -0.56 0.25 -14.21
N ARG A 593 -1.20 1.17 -14.95
CA ARG A 593 -0.94 2.62 -14.91
C ARG A 593 0.44 3.05 -15.42
N ALA A 594 1.23 2.14 -15.99
CA ALA A 594 2.42 2.53 -16.73
C ALA A 594 2.03 3.46 -17.90
N ASN A 595 2.78 4.54 -18.06
CA ASN A 595 2.41 5.60 -18.98
C ASN A 595 2.65 5.19 -20.44
N ILE A 596 1.89 5.81 -21.36
CA ILE A 596 2.04 5.62 -22.80
C ILE A 596 2.58 6.92 -23.40
N TYR A 597 3.75 6.84 -24.02
CA TYR A 597 4.42 7.95 -24.68
C TYR A 597 4.37 7.79 -26.20
N SER A 598 4.70 8.86 -26.93
CA SER A 598 5.14 8.74 -28.31
C SER A 598 6.67 8.68 -28.37
N TRP A 599 7.20 7.57 -28.91
CA TRP A 599 8.63 7.27 -28.96
C TRP A 599 9.12 6.88 -30.36
N GLU A 600 10.43 6.98 -30.62
CA GLU A 600 11.03 6.44 -31.85
C GLU A 600 10.97 4.91 -31.87
N ARG A 601 11.04 4.28 -33.05
CA ARG A 601 10.92 2.82 -33.17
C ARG A 601 12.12 2.07 -32.57
N HIS A 602 11.86 1.24 -31.57
CA HIS A 602 12.84 0.38 -30.88
C HIS A 602 12.67 -1.13 -31.19
N TYR A 603 11.62 -1.53 -31.92
CA TYR A 603 11.34 -2.89 -32.43
C TYR A 603 10.94 -3.92 -31.37
N ASN A 604 10.19 -3.50 -30.35
CA ASN A 604 9.82 -4.32 -29.20
C ASN A 604 8.30 -4.54 -29.11
N PRO A 605 7.83 -5.47 -28.26
CA PRO A 605 6.40 -5.75 -28.12
C PRO A 605 5.58 -4.59 -27.53
N SER A 606 6.16 -3.63 -26.80
CA SER A 606 5.44 -2.49 -26.20
C SER A 606 4.91 -1.48 -27.22
N GLU A 607 5.54 -1.40 -28.39
CA GLU A 607 5.15 -0.54 -29.51
C GLU A 607 4.05 -1.19 -30.38
N SER A 608 3.77 -2.47 -30.14
CA SER A 608 2.93 -3.32 -30.97
C SER A 608 1.56 -3.54 -30.32
N TRP A 609 0.50 -3.26 -31.08
CA TRP A 609 -0.86 -3.22 -30.55
C TRP A 609 -1.81 -4.12 -31.35
N TYR A 610 -2.61 -4.94 -30.67
CA TYR A 610 -3.80 -5.55 -31.28
C TYR A 610 -4.97 -4.57 -31.15
N ILE A 611 -5.61 -4.20 -32.25
CA ILE A 611 -6.77 -3.30 -32.22
C ILE A 611 -8.03 -4.16 -32.39
N VAL A 612 -8.61 -4.56 -31.27
CA VAL A 612 -9.65 -5.61 -31.23
C VAL A 612 -11.03 -4.97 -31.16
N LYS A 613 -11.92 -5.41 -32.04
CA LYS A 613 -13.31 -4.93 -32.10
C LYS A 613 -14.08 -5.43 -30.88
N ASN A 614 -14.75 -4.53 -30.17
CA ASN A 614 -15.57 -4.86 -29.02
C ASN A 614 -16.96 -5.34 -29.46
N ASN A 615 -17.53 -6.28 -28.71
CA ASN A 615 -18.89 -6.76 -28.93
C ASN A 615 -19.92 -5.79 -28.33
N ASP A 616 -19.96 -4.55 -28.83
CA ASP A 616 -20.92 -3.53 -28.40
C ASP A 616 -21.77 -3.00 -29.56
N THR A 617 -22.89 -2.36 -29.22
CA THR A 617 -23.87 -1.82 -30.19
C THR A 617 -23.41 -0.53 -30.87
N LYS A 618 -22.19 -0.08 -30.61
CA LYS A 618 -21.61 1.18 -31.13
C LYS A 618 -20.43 0.95 -32.07
N GLY A 619 -19.87 -0.25 -32.10
CA GLY A 619 -18.71 -0.59 -32.93
C GLY A 619 -17.41 0.01 -32.39
N THR A 620 -17.20 0.00 -31.08
CA THR A 620 -15.92 0.45 -30.49
C THR A 620 -14.82 -0.62 -30.57
N TYR A 621 -13.59 -0.21 -30.32
CA TYR A 621 -12.40 -1.05 -30.28
C TYR A 621 -11.69 -0.87 -28.94
N ARG A 622 -11.01 -1.92 -28.47
CA ARG A 622 -9.97 -1.84 -27.44
C ARG A 622 -8.60 -1.97 -28.11
N ILE A 623 -7.60 -1.31 -27.56
CA ILE A 623 -6.23 -1.29 -28.10
C ILE A 623 -5.36 -2.05 -27.10
N VAL A 624 -5.05 -3.31 -27.38
CA VAL A 624 -4.35 -4.24 -26.47
C VAL A 624 -2.86 -4.23 -26.79
N ASN A 625 -2.02 -4.07 -25.78
CA ASN A 625 -0.57 -4.11 -25.91
C ASN A 625 -0.04 -5.55 -26.04
N LYS A 626 0.81 -5.82 -27.03
CA LYS A 626 1.39 -7.15 -27.27
C LYS A 626 2.34 -7.60 -26.16
N ASN A 627 2.96 -6.67 -25.43
CA ASN A 627 3.90 -6.97 -24.34
C ASN A 627 3.19 -7.39 -23.04
N SER A 628 2.18 -6.62 -22.64
CA SER A 628 1.59 -6.69 -21.30
C SER A 628 0.18 -7.30 -21.24
N GLY A 629 -0.47 -7.48 -22.40
CA GLY A 629 -1.88 -7.88 -22.51
C GLY A 629 -2.87 -6.82 -21.98
N LYS A 630 -2.38 -5.65 -21.56
CA LYS A 630 -3.17 -4.55 -21.03
C LYS A 630 -3.66 -3.65 -22.16
N VAL A 631 -4.70 -2.88 -21.89
CA VAL A 631 -5.31 -1.98 -22.87
C VAL A 631 -4.89 -0.54 -22.66
N VAL A 632 -4.93 0.26 -23.73
CA VAL A 632 -4.96 1.72 -23.65
C VAL A 632 -6.16 2.15 -22.80
N ASP A 633 -5.91 2.99 -21.79
CA ASP A 633 -6.85 3.40 -20.76
C ASP A 633 -6.73 4.91 -20.51
N ILE A 634 -7.88 5.59 -20.43
CA ILE A 634 -7.93 7.00 -20.03
C ILE A 634 -7.93 7.08 -18.50
N THR A 635 -6.87 7.66 -17.94
CA THR A 635 -6.57 7.61 -16.50
C THR A 635 -7.76 8.02 -15.62
N GLY A 636 -8.22 7.09 -14.78
CA GLY A 636 -9.33 7.31 -13.85
C GLY A 636 -10.70 7.57 -14.50
N GLY A 637 -10.85 7.30 -15.80
CA GLY A 637 -12.07 7.59 -16.56
C GLY A 637 -12.40 9.08 -16.70
N GLN A 638 -11.43 9.97 -16.51
CA GLN A 638 -11.64 11.41 -16.55
C GLN A 638 -11.77 11.93 -18.00
N THR A 639 -12.49 13.04 -18.17
CA THR A 639 -12.69 13.70 -19.48
C THR A 639 -12.05 15.09 -19.57
N ALA A 640 -11.17 15.45 -18.64
CA ALA A 640 -10.48 16.74 -18.71
C ALA A 640 -9.48 16.77 -19.87
N ASN A 641 -9.26 17.96 -20.45
CA ASN A 641 -8.19 18.14 -21.41
C ASN A 641 -6.84 17.99 -20.71
N GLY A 642 -5.97 17.15 -21.26
CA GLY A 642 -4.71 16.78 -20.60
C GLY A 642 -4.82 15.56 -19.68
N THR A 643 -6.00 14.93 -19.52
CA THR A 643 -6.10 13.64 -18.82
C THR A 643 -5.19 12.62 -19.49
N ASN A 644 -4.32 12.01 -18.70
CA ASN A 644 -3.27 11.11 -19.17
C ASN A 644 -3.83 9.81 -19.79
N VAL A 645 -3.14 9.27 -20.80
CA VAL A 645 -3.42 7.95 -21.37
C VAL A 645 -2.34 6.96 -20.91
N GLN A 646 -2.77 5.88 -20.26
CA GLN A 646 -1.93 4.87 -19.61
C GLN A 646 -2.28 3.47 -20.15
N GLN A 647 -1.53 2.43 -19.78
CA GLN A 647 -2.03 1.05 -19.90
C GLN A 647 -2.75 0.61 -18.61
N TYR A 648 -3.81 -0.19 -18.75
CA TYR A 648 -4.49 -0.80 -17.60
C TYR A 648 -5.10 -2.16 -17.94
N ILE A 649 -5.41 -2.99 -16.94
CA ILE A 649 -6.11 -4.25 -17.16
C ILE A 649 -7.49 -4.01 -17.80
N TRP A 650 -7.86 -4.83 -18.79
CA TRP A 650 -9.16 -4.74 -19.42
C TRP A 650 -10.28 -5.08 -18.43
N HIS A 651 -11.24 -4.17 -18.28
CA HIS A 651 -12.42 -4.37 -17.43
C HIS A 651 -13.68 -3.69 -18.01
N GLU A 652 -13.78 -3.66 -19.35
CA GLU A 652 -14.95 -3.24 -20.14
C GLU A 652 -15.46 -1.81 -19.90
N HIS A 653 -14.68 -0.97 -19.22
CA HIS A 653 -15.07 0.41 -18.91
C HIS A 653 -14.93 1.33 -20.15
N PRO A 654 -15.82 2.32 -20.35
CA PRO A 654 -15.74 3.22 -21.52
C PRO A 654 -14.42 4.00 -21.66
N ALA A 655 -13.60 4.10 -20.61
CA ALA A 655 -12.24 4.66 -20.65
C ALA A 655 -11.25 3.87 -21.53
N GLN A 656 -11.58 2.60 -21.83
CA GLN A 656 -10.75 1.65 -22.57
C GLN A 656 -11.31 1.34 -23.96
N MET A 657 -12.34 2.09 -24.37
CA MET A 657 -13.12 1.84 -25.58
C MET A 657 -13.06 3.07 -26.49
N PHE A 658 -12.69 2.85 -27.75
CA PHE A 658 -12.38 3.91 -28.69
C PHE A 658 -13.10 3.74 -30.04
N PHE A 659 -13.36 4.85 -30.71
CA PHE A 659 -13.79 4.88 -32.11
C PHE A 659 -12.60 5.23 -32.99
N PHE A 660 -12.40 4.48 -34.07
CA PHE A 660 -11.43 4.79 -35.11
C PHE A 660 -12.17 5.45 -36.28
N GLU A 661 -11.89 6.73 -36.52
CA GLU A 661 -12.51 7.51 -37.61
C GLU A 661 -11.44 7.89 -38.65
N ARG A 662 -11.65 7.49 -39.90
CA ARG A 662 -10.78 7.73 -41.05
C ARG A 662 -10.54 9.22 -41.26
N VAL A 663 -9.28 9.64 -41.41
CA VAL A 663 -8.92 11.03 -41.77
C VAL A 663 -7.85 11.02 -42.88
N PRO A 664 -8.12 11.55 -44.08
CA PRO A 664 -9.43 12.02 -44.55
C PRO A 664 -10.47 10.90 -44.56
N ALA A 665 -11.76 11.27 -44.55
CA ALA A 665 -12.84 10.30 -44.76
C ALA A 665 -12.66 9.62 -46.14
N PRO A 666 -12.93 8.31 -46.27
CA PRO A 666 -12.76 7.61 -47.52
C PRO A 666 -13.77 8.13 -48.54
N VAL A 667 -13.32 8.26 -49.79
CA VAL A 667 -14.23 8.41 -50.92
C VAL A 667 -14.71 7.01 -51.28
N GLU A 668 -16.02 6.80 -51.28
CA GLU A 668 -16.64 5.50 -51.54
C GLU A 668 -17.44 5.50 -52.84
N TYR A 669 -17.40 4.37 -53.56
CA TYR A 669 -18.14 4.13 -54.79
C TYR A 669 -19.03 2.90 -54.71
N THR A 670 -20.18 3.01 -55.34
CA THR A 670 -21.20 1.98 -55.42
C THR A 670 -21.04 1.15 -56.70
N VAL A 671 -20.74 -0.13 -56.55
CA VAL A 671 -20.72 -1.12 -57.64
C VAL A 671 -22.03 -1.92 -57.60
N THR A 672 -22.87 -1.73 -58.62
CA THR A 672 -24.18 -2.40 -58.70
C THR A 672 -24.15 -3.54 -59.72
N PHE A 673 -24.18 -4.77 -59.23
CA PHE A 673 -24.30 -5.98 -60.04
C PHE A 673 -25.77 -6.20 -60.42
N LYS A 674 -26.05 -6.39 -61.71
CA LYS A 674 -27.40 -6.48 -62.27
C LYS A 674 -27.52 -7.51 -63.40
N GLU A 675 -28.75 -7.89 -63.72
CA GLU A 675 -29.09 -8.67 -64.91
C GLU A 675 -29.24 -7.78 -66.17
N ASN A 676 -29.22 -8.40 -67.36
CA ASN A 676 -29.48 -7.73 -68.65
C ASN A 676 -30.85 -7.03 -68.75
N ASN A 677 -31.82 -7.38 -67.90
CA ASN A 677 -33.15 -6.75 -67.84
C ASN A 677 -33.18 -5.51 -66.90
N GLY A 678 -32.09 -5.20 -66.20
CA GLY A 678 -31.98 -4.11 -65.23
C GLY A 678 -32.21 -4.50 -63.77
N ASN A 679 -32.62 -5.74 -63.46
CA ASN A 679 -32.80 -6.21 -62.08
C ASN A 679 -31.47 -6.16 -61.31
N ILE A 680 -31.46 -5.54 -60.14
CA ILE A 680 -30.29 -5.52 -59.25
C ILE A 680 -30.16 -6.89 -58.57
N ILE A 681 -29.00 -7.51 -58.73
CA ILE A 681 -28.61 -8.76 -58.08
C ILE A 681 -27.98 -8.46 -56.72
N SER A 682 -27.07 -7.48 -56.69
CA SER A 682 -26.34 -7.11 -55.47
C SER A 682 -25.68 -5.74 -55.62
N THR A 683 -25.57 -5.02 -54.53
CA THR A 683 -24.76 -3.80 -54.44
C THR A 683 -23.53 -4.06 -53.56
N ARG A 684 -22.40 -3.43 -53.91
CA ARG A 684 -21.17 -3.36 -53.11
C ARG A 684 -20.76 -1.91 -52.98
N ILE A 685 -20.23 -1.54 -51.82
CA ILE A 685 -19.56 -0.26 -51.60
C ILE A 685 -18.07 -0.58 -51.47
N VAL A 686 -17.23 0.20 -52.13
CA VAL A 686 -15.76 0.09 -52.11
C VAL A 686 -15.14 1.46 -51.98
N GLU A 687 -13.97 1.58 -51.35
CA GLU A 687 -13.20 2.84 -51.34
C GLU A 687 -12.63 3.15 -52.74
N ASP A 688 -12.23 4.39 -52.99
CA ASP A 688 -11.58 4.82 -54.24
C ASP A 688 -10.34 3.97 -54.57
N GLY A 689 -10.33 3.39 -55.77
CA GLY A 689 -9.27 2.48 -56.24
C GLY A 689 -9.37 1.03 -55.74
N GLU A 690 -10.32 0.69 -54.85
CA GLU A 690 -10.53 -0.70 -54.43
C GLU A 690 -11.30 -1.52 -55.47
N SER A 691 -11.25 -2.85 -55.32
CA SER A 691 -11.97 -3.79 -56.20
C SER A 691 -13.18 -4.39 -55.50
N ALA A 692 -14.33 -4.44 -56.17
CA ALA A 692 -15.54 -5.03 -55.63
C ALA A 692 -15.57 -6.55 -55.83
N VAL A 693 -15.84 -7.29 -54.76
CA VAL A 693 -16.04 -8.74 -54.82
C VAL A 693 -17.39 -9.05 -55.47
N ALA A 694 -17.34 -9.66 -56.64
CA ALA A 694 -18.53 -10.07 -57.39
C ALA A 694 -19.40 -11.06 -56.59
N PRO A 695 -20.75 -10.97 -56.69
CA PRO A 695 -21.64 -11.91 -56.03
C PRO A 695 -21.59 -13.29 -56.72
N GLN A 696 -22.19 -14.28 -56.05
CA GLN A 696 -22.37 -15.61 -56.62
C GLN A 696 -23.07 -15.54 -58.00
N ALA A 697 -22.69 -16.46 -58.89
CA ALA A 697 -23.20 -16.49 -60.26
C ALA A 697 -24.74 -16.60 -60.28
N PRO A 698 -25.46 -15.63 -60.89
CA PRO A 698 -26.92 -15.64 -60.92
C PRO A 698 -27.46 -16.81 -61.77
N TYR A 699 -28.50 -17.47 -61.28
CA TYR A 699 -29.21 -18.52 -62.02
C TYR A 699 -30.25 -17.91 -62.96
N LYS A 700 -30.32 -18.42 -64.20
CA LYS A 700 -31.33 -18.06 -65.18
C LYS A 700 -31.75 -19.27 -66.00
N GLU A 701 -33.02 -19.64 -65.93
CA GLU A 701 -33.57 -20.80 -66.64
C GLU A 701 -33.36 -20.71 -68.16
N GLY A 702 -32.84 -21.78 -68.78
CA GLY A 702 -32.52 -21.82 -70.21
C GLY A 702 -31.22 -21.09 -70.61
N TYR A 703 -30.42 -20.63 -69.66
CA TYR A 703 -29.16 -19.91 -69.90
C TYR A 703 -28.03 -20.40 -68.98
N VAL A 704 -26.78 -20.24 -69.43
CA VAL A 704 -25.56 -20.45 -68.62
C VAL A 704 -24.90 -19.11 -68.38
N PHE A 705 -24.58 -18.79 -67.12
CA PHE A 705 -23.79 -17.61 -66.77
C PHE A 705 -22.35 -17.78 -67.26
N VAL A 706 -21.81 -16.77 -67.94
CA VAL A 706 -20.46 -16.82 -68.56
C VAL A 706 -19.51 -15.72 -68.08
N GLY A 707 -19.95 -14.84 -67.17
CA GLY A 707 -19.12 -13.81 -66.57
C GLY A 707 -19.85 -12.49 -66.33
N TRP A 708 -19.10 -11.50 -65.86
CA TRP A 708 -19.59 -10.15 -65.57
C TRP A 708 -19.09 -9.16 -66.65
N GLU A 709 -19.95 -8.23 -67.06
CA GLU A 709 -19.64 -7.16 -68.01
C GLU A 709 -19.55 -5.80 -67.30
N GLY A 710 -18.43 -5.10 -67.49
CA GLY A 710 -18.14 -3.81 -66.87
C GLY A 710 -17.00 -3.90 -65.86
N GLU A 711 -16.42 -2.74 -65.52
CA GLU A 711 -15.32 -2.64 -64.57
C GLU A 711 -15.81 -2.76 -63.13
N TYR A 712 -15.20 -3.69 -62.38
CA TYR A 712 -15.38 -3.86 -60.94
C TYR A 712 -14.06 -4.04 -60.17
N SER A 713 -12.94 -3.90 -60.87
CA SER A 713 -11.58 -3.76 -60.29
C SER A 713 -11.12 -2.31 -60.38
N ASN A 714 -10.40 -1.82 -59.37
CA ASN A 714 -9.84 -0.47 -59.31
C ASN A 714 -10.89 0.63 -59.60
N VAL A 715 -11.89 0.73 -58.72
CA VAL A 715 -13.11 1.50 -58.94
C VAL A 715 -12.93 2.96 -58.51
N HIS A 716 -13.07 3.89 -59.47
CA HIS A 716 -12.97 5.35 -59.26
C HIS A 716 -14.30 6.10 -59.49
N ALA A 717 -15.42 5.38 -59.64
CA ALA A 717 -16.75 5.96 -59.88
C ALA A 717 -17.85 4.94 -59.57
N ASN A 718 -19.07 5.43 -59.28
CA ASN A 718 -20.25 4.57 -59.23
C ASN A 718 -20.45 3.86 -60.58
N THR A 719 -20.55 2.54 -60.57
CA THR A 719 -20.53 1.71 -61.79
C THR A 719 -21.57 0.58 -61.74
N PHE A 720 -21.94 0.09 -62.93
CA PHE A 720 -22.90 -0.99 -63.10
C PHE A 720 -22.25 -2.17 -63.81
N VAL A 721 -22.42 -3.36 -63.24
CA VAL A 721 -21.78 -4.59 -63.70
C VAL A 721 -22.89 -5.57 -64.10
N THR A 722 -22.89 -6.06 -65.33
CA THR A 722 -24.04 -6.78 -65.89
C THR A 722 -23.72 -8.27 -66.10
N ALA A 723 -24.61 -9.17 -65.68
CA ALA A 723 -24.43 -10.61 -65.82
C ALA A 723 -24.54 -11.06 -67.29
N LYS A 724 -23.46 -11.62 -67.85
CA LYS A 724 -23.47 -12.24 -69.19
C LYS A 724 -23.98 -13.67 -69.13
N TYR A 725 -24.76 -14.03 -70.15
CA TYR A 725 -25.35 -15.35 -70.30
C TYR A 725 -25.27 -15.83 -71.75
N ASN A 726 -24.95 -17.12 -71.94
CA ASN A 726 -25.17 -17.83 -73.19
C ASN A 726 -26.51 -18.59 -73.11
N LYS A 727 -27.34 -18.55 -74.15
CA LYS A 727 -28.57 -19.36 -74.21
C LYS A 727 -28.17 -20.83 -74.36
N LEU A 728 -28.80 -21.71 -73.57
CA LEU A 728 -28.70 -23.16 -73.81
C LEU A 728 -29.37 -23.51 -75.15
N PRO A 729 -28.87 -24.51 -75.89
CA PRO A 729 -29.51 -24.95 -77.13
C PRO A 729 -30.92 -25.45 -76.83
N ASP A 730 -31.89 -25.03 -77.66
CA ASP A 730 -33.30 -25.41 -77.48
C ASP A 730 -33.47 -26.93 -77.60
N SER A 731 -33.92 -27.58 -76.51
CA SER A 731 -34.11 -29.03 -76.42
C SER A 731 -35.39 -29.50 -77.12
N ASN A 732 -35.51 -29.20 -78.41
CA ASN A 732 -36.56 -29.75 -79.27
C ASN A 732 -36.20 -31.14 -79.80
N ASN A 733 -36.34 -32.16 -78.96
CA ASN A 733 -37.03 -33.38 -79.40
C ASN A 733 -37.63 -34.12 -78.19
N GLY A 734 -38.95 -34.34 -78.21
CA GLY A 734 -39.67 -34.80 -77.03
C GLY A 734 -39.98 -36.30 -77.03
N SER A 735 -40.12 -36.87 -75.83
CA SER A 735 -41.18 -37.82 -75.52
C SER A 735 -41.32 -38.02 -73.99
N ASN A 736 -42.53 -37.81 -73.48
CA ASN A 736 -43.23 -38.48 -72.37
C ASN A 736 -42.42 -39.40 -71.41
N ASN A 737 -42.62 -39.41 -70.09
CA ASN A 737 -43.86 -39.14 -69.33
C ASN A 737 -43.61 -38.99 -67.81
N ASN A 738 -44.52 -38.30 -67.09
CA ASN A 738 -44.75 -38.30 -65.63
C ASN A 738 -43.57 -37.88 -64.67
N GLY A 739 -43.74 -37.01 -63.68
CA GLY A 739 -44.88 -36.18 -63.28
C GLY A 739 -44.76 -35.64 -61.83
N ILE A 740 -45.41 -34.50 -61.54
CA ILE A 740 -45.76 -33.95 -60.20
C ILE A 740 -44.65 -33.21 -59.38
N ASN A 741 -44.52 -31.92 -59.68
CA ASN A 741 -44.78 -30.75 -58.80
C ASN A 741 -44.18 -30.58 -57.37
N ILE A 742 -43.28 -29.58 -57.26
CA ILE A 742 -43.21 -28.45 -56.29
C ILE A 742 -43.09 -28.70 -54.77
N GLY A 743 -42.05 -28.09 -54.17
CA GLY A 743 -41.96 -27.77 -52.73
C GLY A 743 -40.73 -26.93 -52.37
N ASN A 744 -40.85 -25.60 -52.35
CA ASN A 744 -39.80 -24.69 -51.85
C ASN A 744 -39.63 -24.78 -50.32
N ASN A 745 -38.41 -24.58 -49.82
CA ASN A 745 -37.97 -23.37 -49.06
C ASN A 745 -37.01 -23.65 -47.87
N GLY A 746 -36.05 -22.76 -47.65
CA GLY A 746 -35.53 -22.44 -46.29
C GLY A 746 -34.24 -23.13 -45.77
N SER A 747 -33.17 -22.32 -45.69
CA SER A 747 -32.20 -22.16 -44.56
C SER A 747 -32.26 -23.12 -43.36
N ASN A 748 -31.15 -23.51 -42.69
CA ASN A 748 -30.01 -22.67 -42.29
C ASN A 748 -28.79 -23.49 -41.77
N ALA A 749 -27.59 -22.88 -41.78
CA ALA A 749 -26.38 -23.10 -40.96
C ALA A 749 -25.87 -24.53 -40.58
N GLY A 750 -24.55 -24.77 -40.73
CA GLY A 750 -23.88 -25.94 -40.11
C GLY A 750 -22.49 -26.30 -40.67
N ASN A 751 -21.47 -25.54 -40.30
CA ASN A 751 -20.04 -25.70 -40.66
C ASN A 751 -19.47 -27.14 -40.59
N THR A 752 -18.70 -27.59 -41.60
CA THR A 752 -17.33 -28.18 -41.45
C THR A 752 -16.68 -28.64 -42.76
N GLY A 753 -15.40 -28.28 -42.94
CA GLY A 753 -14.37 -29.13 -43.58
C GLY A 753 -14.40 -29.36 -45.10
N SER A 754 -13.89 -28.39 -45.88
CA SER A 754 -13.44 -28.68 -47.25
C SER A 754 -12.01 -29.22 -47.28
N ASN A 755 -11.86 -30.41 -47.84
CA ASN A 755 -10.62 -30.96 -48.37
C ASN A 755 -10.96 -31.68 -49.71
N ILE A 756 -9.97 -32.12 -50.49
CA ILE A 756 -10.07 -32.67 -51.88
C ILE A 756 -9.97 -31.53 -52.94
N VAL A 757 -8.96 -31.38 -53.82
CA VAL A 757 -8.03 -32.26 -54.59
C VAL A 757 -8.46 -32.48 -56.06
N ASN A 758 -7.50 -32.24 -56.98
CA ASN A 758 -7.42 -32.67 -58.39
C ASN A 758 -8.29 -31.98 -59.47
N SER A 759 -7.89 -31.92 -60.76
CA SER A 759 -6.69 -32.51 -61.43
C SER A 759 -6.33 -31.90 -62.80
N ASN A 760 -5.02 -31.97 -63.11
CA ASN A 760 -4.35 -32.28 -64.40
C ASN A 760 -4.64 -31.53 -65.72
N SER A 761 -3.54 -31.13 -66.39
CA SER A 761 -3.06 -31.84 -67.61
C SER A 761 -1.57 -31.60 -67.94
N GLN A 762 -0.83 -32.71 -68.07
CA GLN A 762 0.32 -33.07 -68.95
C GLN A 762 1.05 -31.98 -69.79
N ASN A 763 2.36 -32.07 -70.13
CA ASN A 763 3.27 -33.24 -70.22
C ASN A 763 4.79 -32.88 -70.22
N ASN A 764 5.63 -33.86 -69.86
CA ASN A 764 7.10 -34.06 -70.04
C ASN A 764 7.92 -33.06 -70.92
N ASN A 765 9.18 -32.72 -70.59
CA ASN A 765 10.29 -33.69 -70.57
C ASN A 765 11.60 -33.27 -69.81
N THR A 766 12.41 -34.27 -69.50
CA THR A 766 13.84 -34.34 -69.06
C THR A 766 14.82 -33.30 -69.65
N SER A 767 16.00 -32.95 -69.10
CA SER A 767 16.78 -33.41 -67.91
C SER A 767 18.09 -32.59 -67.75
N GLY A 768 18.73 -32.61 -66.57
CA GLY A 768 20.20 -32.78 -66.50
C GLY A 768 21.11 -31.64 -65.98
N SER A 769 21.58 -31.83 -64.74
CA SER A 769 22.98 -31.68 -64.29
C SER A 769 23.72 -30.31 -64.18
N THR A 770 24.22 -30.10 -62.95
CA THR A 770 25.54 -29.53 -62.55
C THR A 770 25.95 -28.05 -62.76
N SER A 771 26.50 -27.53 -61.65
CA SER A 771 27.63 -26.59 -61.51
C SER A 771 27.55 -25.15 -62.08
N GLY A 772 27.60 -24.18 -61.16
CA GLY A 772 28.88 -23.51 -60.84
C GLY A 772 29.30 -22.25 -61.62
N ASN A 773 29.30 -21.13 -60.88
CA ASN A 773 30.40 -20.15 -60.79
C ASN A 773 30.65 -19.10 -61.92
N SER A 774 31.32 -18.02 -61.51
CA SER A 774 32.05 -16.98 -62.30
C SER A 774 31.29 -15.85 -63.06
N SER A 775 31.11 -14.73 -62.34
CA SER A 775 31.68 -13.38 -62.61
C SER A 775 31.82 -12.79 -64.04
N HIS A 776 31.38 -11.53 -64.18
CA HIS A 776 31.94 -10.39 -64.97
C HIS A 776 31.56 -9.10 -64.19
N SER A 777 32.42 -8.14 -63.77
CA SER A 777 33.37 -7.22 -64.45
C SER A 777 32.71 -6.24 -65.45
N GLY A 778 32.86 -4.90 -65.39
CA GLY A 778 33.58 -3.99 -64.46
C GLY A 778 33.18 -2.51 -64.74
N GLY A 779 33.33 -1.57 -63.80
CA GLY A 779 34.47 -0.60 -63.70
C GLY A 779 33.94 0.86 -63.68
N GLY A 780 34.61 1.89 -63.13
CA GLY A 780 35.86 2.00 -62.35
C GLY A 780 36.17 3.46 -61.90
N GLY A 781 37.26 3.66 -61.15
CA GLY A 781 37.82 4.96 -60.70
C GLY A 781 37.29 5.51 -59.35
N GLY A 782 38.08 6.08 -58.43
CA GLY A 782 39.55 6.17 -58.30
C GLY A 782 40.03 7.46 -57.58
N SER A 783 40.81 7.36 -56.48
CA SER A 783 41.74 8.39 -55.93
C SER A 783 42.52 7.91 -54.69
N HIS A 784 43.71 8.50 -54.43
CA HIS A 784 44.62 8.23 -53.28
C HIS A 784 44.16 8.98 -51.98
N SER A 785 44.74 8.90 -50.76
CA SER A 785 45.97 8.34 -50.15
C SER A 785 45.73 8.09 -48.63
N GLY A 786 46.62 7.58 -47.75
CA GLY A 786 47.90 6.86 -47.94
C GLY A 786 49.04 7.25 -46.97
N GLY A 787 49.23 6.59 -45.80
CA GLY A 787 50.43 6.76 -44.95
C GLY A 787 50.39 6.23 -43.49
N GLY A 788 51.34 5.34 -43.13
CA GLY A 788 51.88 5.09 -41.78
C GLY A 788 51.02 4.33 -40.74
N GLY A 789 51.57 3.49 -39.85
CA GLY A 789 52.95 2.99 -39.73
C GLY A 789 53.36 2.61 -38.29
N GLY A 790 53.63 1.32 -38.03
CA GLY A 790 54.28 0.82 -36.80
C GLY A 790 53.34 0.56 -35.59
N GLY A 791 53.59 -0.42 -34.73
CA GLY A 791 54.61 -1.48 -34.83
C GLY A 791 54.93 -2.19 -33.49
N GLY A 792 54.57 -3.47 -33.38
CA GLY A 792 55.10 -4.40 -32.35
C GLY A 792 54.55 -4.23 -30.92
N SER A 793 54.76 -5.18 -30.00
CA SER A 793 55.29 -6.54 -30.16
C SER A 793 55.03 -7.41 -28.91
N ARG A 794 54.54 -8.64 -29.13
CA ARG A 794 54.95 -9.90 -28.50
C ARG A 794 55.36 -9.92 -27.01
N SER A 795 54.63 -10.70 -26.21
CA SER A 795 55.11 -11.87 -25.44
C SER A 795 53.93 -12.51 -24.68
N GLY A 796 53.91 -13.79 -24.31
CA GLY A 796 54.87 -14.88 -24.55
C GLY A 796 54.86 -15.88 -23.38
N GLY A 797 54.65 -17.18 -23.67
CA GLY A 797 54.47 -18.25 -22.67
C GLY A 797 52.99 -18.48 -22.32
N GLY A 798 52.43 -19.69 -22.29
CA GLY A 798 53.02 -21.03 -22.21
C GLY A 798 53.10 -21.49 -20.74
N GLY A 799 52.65 -22.69 -20.35
CA GLY A 799 52.00 -23.76 -21.10
C GLY A 799 51.80 -25.00 -20.22
N GLY A 800 51.14 -26.05 -20.76
CA GLY A 800 50.90 -27.33 -20.07
C GLY A 800 49.66 -27.34 -19.15
N GLY A 801 48.90 -28.43 -19.02
CA GLY A 801 48.96 -29.71 -19.74
C GLY A 801 48.72 -30.92 -18.83
N SER A 802 47.60 -31.64 -19.07
CA SER A 802 47.34 -33.02 -18.59
C SER A 802 47.22 -33.20 -17.06
N SER A 803 46.32 -34.04 -16.52
CA SER A 803 46.06 -35.43 -16.92
C SER A 803 44.70 -35.95 -16.45
N ARG A 804 44.30 -37.12 -16.99
CA ARG A 804 43.05 -37.85 -16.72
C ARG A 804 43.16 -38.83 -15.52
N SER A 805 42.02 -39.47 -15.23
CA SER A 805 41.81 -40.71 -14.45
C SER A 805 41.76 -40.56 -12.92
N GLY A 806 40.95 -41.34 -12.19
CA GLY A 806 40.04 -42.41 -12.64
C GLY A 806 38.98 -42.74 -11.57
N GLY A 807 37.97 -43.55 -11.92
CA GLY A 807 36.88 -43.94 -11.01
C GLY A 807 37.11 -45.30 -10.31
N SER A 808 36.06 -45.74 -9.60
CA SER A 808 35.94 -46.91 -8.68
C SER A 808 36.05 -46.51 -7.19
N GLY A 809 35.23 -47.00 -6.25
CA GLY A 809 34.01 -47.82 -6.39
C GLY A 809 33.77 -48.74 -5.19
N GLY A 810 32.55 -48.75 -4.65
CA GLY A 810 31.95 -49.90 -3.91
C GLY A 810 32.15 -49.99 -2.39
N GLY A 811 31.05 -50.37 -1.70
CA GLY A 811 31.03 -50.80 -0.28
C GLY A 811 30.46 -49.77 0.70
N GLY A 812 29.30 -49.94 1.35
CA GLY A 812 28.32 -51.03 1.31
C GLY A 812 28.19 -51.76 2.66
N SER A 813 27.07 -51.56 3.36
CA SER A 813 26.59 -52.45 4.42
C SER A 813 25.06 -52.36 4.55
N ARG A 814 24.41 -53.51 4.77
CA ARG A 814 22.95 -53.71 4.73
C ARG A 814 22.48 -54.49 5.96
N SER A 815 21.27 -54.17 6.43
CA SER A 815 20.24 -55.12 6.90
C SER A 815 18.90 -54.36 6.82
N GLY A 816 17.78 -54.84 6.28
CA GLY A 816 17.25 -56.22 6.11
C GLY A 816 16.27 -56.49 7.26
N ASN A 817 14.94 -56.48 7.11
CA ASN A 817 14.03 -57.24 6.22
C ASN A 817 12.76 -56.41 5.91
N ALA A 818 12.12 -56.44 4.73
CA ALA A 818 11.20 -57.46 4.19
C ALA A 818 10.02 -57.84 5.14
N GLY A 819 8.73 -57.73 4.80
CA GLY A 819 8.04 -57.14 3.63
C GLY A 819 6.77 -57.91 3.23
N THR A 820 5.63 -57.24 3.01
CA THR A 820 4.45 -57.78 2.28
C THR A 820 3.48 -56.64 1.90
N LYS A 821 2.99 -56.63 0.64
CA LYS A 821 1.79 -55.86 0.25
C LYS A 821 0.56 -56.75 0.39
N THR A 822 -0.43 -56.33 1.18
CA THR A 822 -1.82 -56.80 1.10
C THR A 822 -2.77 -55.63 1.26
N SER A 823 -3.89 -55.67 0.54
CA SER A 823 -4.85 -54.56 0.42
C SER A 823 -5.75 -54.39 1.64
N GLN A 824 -6.15 -53.13 1.89
CA GLN A 824 -7.37 -52.70 2.59
C GLN A 824 -7.76 -53.47 3.87
N ASN A 825 -7.65 -52.80 5.03
CA ASN A 825 -8.71 -51.87 5.47
C ASN A 825 -8.31 -51.23 6.81
N SER A 826 -7.87 -49.97 6.78
CA SER A 826 -7.70 -49.14 7.97
C SER A 826 -8.22 -47.75 7.63
N SER A 827 -9.37 -47.43 8.20
CA SER A 827 -10.11 -46.19 8.02
C SER A 827 -9.20 -44.96 8.06
N SER A 828 -9.11 -44.28 6.93
CA SER A 828 -8.50 -42.96 6.81
C SER A 828 -9.28 -41.96 7.66
N VAL A 829 -8.74 -41.60 8.83
CA VAL A 829 -9.12 -40.34 9.48
C VAL A 829 -8.55 -39.23 8.60
N SER A 830 -9.43 -38.52 7.90
CA SER A 830 -9.06 -37.32 7.15
C SER A 830 -8.48 -36.28 8.11
N ASN A 831 -7.31 -35.72 7.80
CA ASN A 831 -6.88 -34.49 8.43
C ASN A 831 -7.93 -33.42 8.11
N GLY A 832 -8.68 -33.01 9.14
CA GLY A 832 -9.83 -32.13 8.99
C GLY A 832 -9.43 -30.77 8.44
N SER A 833 -10.16 -30.28 7.44
CA SER A 833 -10.01 -28.91 6.95
C SER A 833 -10.37 -27.93 8.07
N ILE A 834 -9.36 -27.24 8.60
CA ILE A 834 -9.53 -26.10 9.50
C ILE A 834 -9.74 -24.85 8.62
N SER A 835 -10.77 -24.05 8.92
CA SER A 835 -11.06 -22.82 8.18
C SER A 835 -11.08 -21.61 9.11
N TRP A 836 -10.21 -20.64 8.85
CA TRP A 836 -10.29 -19.31 9.47
C TRP A 836 -11.61 -18.64 9.11
N GLN A 837 -12.23 -18.02 10.09
CA GLN A 837 -13.46 -17.25 10.00
C GLN A 837 -13.19 -15.88 10.62
N ARG A 838 -13.89 -14.85 10.14
CA ARG A 838 -13.84 -13.50 10.69
C ARG A 838 -15.24 -12.94 10.78
N ASP A 839 -15.56 -12.33 11.90
CA ASP A 839 -16.76 -11.53 12.12
C ASP A 839 -16.38 -10.16 12.71
N ASN A 840 -17.33 -9.50 13.38
CA ASN A 840 -17.14 -8.19 13.99
C ASN A 840 -16.40 -8.25 15.34
N LYS A 841 -16.27 -9.42 15.98
CA LYS A 841 -15.53 -9.59 17.24
C LYS A 841 -14.06 -9.93 16.97
N GLY A 842 -13.78 -10.77 15.97
CA GLY A 842 -12.40 -11.08 15.60
C GLY A 842 -12.23 -12.21 14.61
N TRP A 843 -11.01 -12.75 14.57
CA TRP A 843 -10.69 -13.99 13.86
C TRP A 843 -10.91 -15.19 14.77
N TRP A 844 -11.49 -16.26 14.25
CA TRP A 844 -11.60 -17.55 14.93
C TRP A 844 -11.38 -18.68 13.92
N ILE A 845 -11.28 -19.93 14.39
CA ILE A 845 -11.15 -21.09 13.50
C ILE A 845 -12.23 -22.13 13.74
N LYS A 846 -12.87 -22.54 12.64
CA LYS A 846 -13.80 -23.66 12.61
C LYS A 846 -13.05 -24.93 12.21
N ASN A 847 -13.10 -25.93 13.07
CA ASN A 847 -12.64 -27.29 12.77
C ASN A 847 -13.65 -27.99 11.84
N SER A 848 -13.24 -29.07 11.17
CA SER A 848 -14.08 -29.80 10.21
C SER A 848 -15.32 -30.49 10.80
N ASP A 849 -15.33 -30.73 12.11
CA ASP A 849 -16.47 -31.25 12.87
C ASP A 849 -17.45 -30.15 13.33
N GLY A 850 -17.15 -28.89 13.02
CA GLY A 850 -17.92 -27.72 13.43
C GLY A 850 -17.55 -27.15 14.80
N SER A 851 -16.62 -27.77 15.53
CA SER A 851 -16.07 -27.23 16.77
C SER A 851 -15.08 -26.08 16.51
N TYR A 852 -14.65 -25.40 17.59
CA TYR A 852 -13.66 -24.33 17.55
C TYR A 852 -12.85 -24.29 18.87
N PRO A 853 -11.58 -23.87 18.85
CA PRO A 853 -10.73 -23.80 20.05
C PRO A 853 -11.22 -22.73 21.03
N ARG A 854 -11.04 -22.95 22.34
CA ARG A 854 -11.35 -21.99 23.42
C ARG A 854 -10.42 -22.19 24.62
N ASN A 855 -9.88 -21.08 25.17
CA ASN A 855 -8.86 -21.07 26.23
C ASN A 855 -7.69 -22.03 25.95
N GLU A 856 -7.33 -22.21 24.67
CA GLU A 856 -6.33 -23.20 24.26
C GLU A 856 -5.36 -22.68 23.20
N TRP A 857 -4.15 -23.25 23.25
CA TRP A 857 -3.14 -23.12 22.22
C TRP A 857 -3.48 -24.03 21.04
N LYS A 858 -3.43 -23.48 19.82
CA LYS A 858 -3.67 -24.21 18.58
C LYS A 858 -2.54 -23.97 17.58
N LEU A 859 -1.96 -25.07 17.08
CA LEU A 859 -1.03 -25.03 15.96
C LEU A 859 -1.83 -25.00 14.65
N VAL A 860 -1.64 -23.95 13.85
CA VAL A 860 -2.31 -23.75 12.55
C VAL A 860 -1.24 -23.35 11.53
N ASN A 861 -1.12 -24.07 10.42
CA ASN A 861 -0.12 -23.81 9.37
C ASN A 861 1.30 -23.57 9.93
N ASN A 862 1.74 -24.49 10.80
CA ASN A 862 3.03 -24.46 11.49
C ASN A 862 3.29 -23.24 12.42
N SER A 863 2.28 -22.40 12.68
CA SER A 863 2.34 -21.27 13.62
C SER A 863 1.44 -21.53 14.83
N TRP A 864 1.89 -21.18 16.03
CA TRP A 864 1.07 -21.26 17.24
C TRP A 864 0.19 -20.02 17.37
N TYR A 865 -1.08 -20.24 17.71
CA TYR A 865 -2.06 -19.22 18.05
C TYR A 865 -2.66 -19.56 19.41
N PHE A 866 -3.14 -18.56 20.14
CA PHE A 866 -3.94 -18.76 21.35
C PHE A 866 -5.36 -18.28 21.09
N PHE A 867 -6.34 -19.02 21.59
CA PHE A 867 -7.76 -18.66 21.48
C PHE A 867 -8.33 -18.41 22.86
N ASP A 868 -9.01 -17.27 22.99
CA ASP A 868 -9.61 -16.82 24.24
C ASP A 868 -10.80 -17.69 24.70
N SER A 869 -11.48 -17.27 25.76
CA SER A 869 -12.60 -18.01 26.34
C SER A 869 -13.82 -18.12 25.42
N GLN A 870 -13.96 -17.21 24.46
CA GLN A 870 -15.03 -17.20 23.45
C GLN A 870 -14.62 -17.88 22.15
N GLY A 871 -13.33 -18.10 21.94
CA GLY A 871 -12.74 -18.81 20.81
C GLY A 871 -12.22 -17.89 19.71
N TYR A 872 -12.01 -16.61 20.02
CA TYR A 872 -11.35 -15.66 19.13
C TYR A 872 -9.84 -15.66 19.38
N MET A 873 -9.11 -15.34 18.31
CA MET A 873 -7.66 -15.31 18.26
C MET A 873 -7.12 -14.15 19.10
N PHE A 874 -6.29 -14.47 20.08
CA PHE A 874 -5.69 -13.50 21.00
C PHE A 874 -4.45 -12.83 20.38
N THR A 875 -4.24 -11.54 20.70
CA THR A 875 -3.11 -10.71 20.26
C THR A 875 -2.53 -9.96 21.47
N GLY A 876 -1.26 -9.58 21.42
CA GLY A 876 -0.57 -8.88 22.52
C GLY A 876 0.00 -9.83 23.60
N TRP A 877 0.21 -9.30 24.80
CA TRP A 877 0.79 -10.05 25.92
C TRP A 877 -0.17 -11.07 26.51
N LEU A 878 0.24 -12.34 26.50
CA LEU A 878 -0.51 -13.47 27.02
C LEU A 878 0.22 -14.09 28.22
N ASN A 879 -0.42 -14.11 29.39
CA ASN A 879 0.04 -14.95 30.51
C ASN A 879 -0.65 -16.32 30.43
N SER A 880 0.11 -17.36 30.09
CA SER A 880 -0.39 -18.73 30.01
C SER A 880 0.39 -19.62 30.98
N ASN A 881 -0.28 -20.03 32.06
CA ASN A 881 0.27 -20.86 33.15
C ASN A 881 1.51 -20.24 33.83
N GLY A 882 1.49 -18.93 34.11
CA GLY A 882 2.57 -18.23 34.80
C GLY A 882 3.82 -17.98 33.94
N SER A 883 3.74 -18.21 32.62
CA SER A 883 4.73 -17.78 31.64
C SER A 883 4.11 -16.73 30.73
N TRP A 884 4.83 -15.66 30.45
CA TRP A 884 4.43 -14.64 29.47
C TRP A 884 4.84 -15.07 28.06
N TYR A 885 3.99 -14.76 27.09
CA TYR A 885 4.18 -14.94 25.65
C TYR A 885 3.72 -13.64 24.96
N PHE A 886 4.28 -13.33 23.79
CA PHE A 886 3.76 -12.26 22.96
C PHE A 886 3.10 -12.85 21.72
N MET A 887 1.80 -12.62 21.57
CA MET A 887 1.01 -12.97 20.39
C MET A 887 1.05 -11.77 19.45
N ASN A 888 1.38 -11.98 18.18
CA ASN A 888 1.66 -10.87 17.29
C ASN A 888 0.44 -9.95 17.10
N THR A 889 0.67 -8.65 17.16
CA THR A 889 -0.33 -7.58 16.99
C THR A 889 -0.33 -7.02 15.56
N ASP A 890 0.66 -7.36 14.74
CA ASP A 890 0.83 -6.82 13.40
C ASP A 890 -0.31 -7.29 12.47
N GLU A 891 -1.01 -6.36 11.80
CA GLU A 891 -2.12 -6.71 10.91
C GLU A 891 -1.68 -7.54 9.69
N GLY A 892 -2.55 -8.46 9.24
CA GLY A 892 -2.32 -9.30 8.06
C GLY A 892 -2.27 -10.79 8.39
N SER A 893 -1.47 -11.55 7.62
CA SER A 893 -1.36 -13.02 7.77
C SER A 893 -0.64 -13.48 9.03
N ASP A 894 0.09 -12.57 9.68
CA ASP A 894 0.92 -12.87 10.86
C ASP A 894 0.27 -12.45 12.17
N ASN A 895 -0.89 -11.78 12.11
CA ASN A 895 -1.69 -11.38 13.27
C ASN A 895 -2.03 -12.61 14.14
N GLY A 896 -1.86 -12.49 15.46
CA GLY A 896 -2.12 -13.55 16.45
C GLY A 896 -1.13 -14.72 16.46
N LYS A 897 -0.07 -14.72 15.63
CA LYS A 897 0.99 -15.75 15.71
C LYS A 897 1.85 -15.54 16.95
N MET A 898 2.18 -16.61 17.67
CA MET A 898 3.12 -16.57 18.79
C MET A 898 4.52 -16.15 18.31
N VAL A 899 5.08 -15.11 18.93
CA VAL A 899 6.41 -14.58 18.61
C VAL A 899 7.50 -15.33 19.37
N THR A 900 8.64 -15.53 18.72
CA THR A 900 9.89 -16.09 19.29
C THR A 900 11.08 -15.23 18.88
N GLY A 901 12.11 -15.18 19.72
CA GLY A 901 13.30 -14.33 19.53
C GLY A 901 13.15 -12.97 20.22
N TRP A 902 14.03 -12.03 19.85
CA TRP A 902 13.97 -10.64 20.30
C TRP A 902 12.75 -9.92 19.70
N ARG A 903 11.97 -9.21 20.52
CA ARG A 903 10.86 -8.34 20.07
C ARG A 903 10.87 -7.03 20.86
N VAL A 904 10.63 -5.91 20.17
CA VAL A 904 10.27 -4.64 20.80
C VAL A 904 8.77 -4.64 21.07
N VAL A 905 8.40 -4.26 22.30
CA VAL A 905 7.02 -3.89 22.65
C VAL A 905 7.10 -2.60 23.46
N SER A 906 6.37 -1.57 23.03
CA SER A 906 6.35 -0.23 23.68
C SER A 906 7.74 0.32 24.02
N GLY A 907 8.66 0.29 23.04
CA GLY A 907 10.03 0.79 23.17
C GLY A 907 10.99 -0.07 24.00
N LYS A 908 10.51 -1.14 24.66
CA LYS A 908 11.31 -2.03 25.51
C LYS A 908 11.63 -3.34 24.77
N TRP A 909 12.86 -3.83 24.93
CA TRP A 909 13.31 -5.09 24.34
C TRP A 909 13.06 -6.28 25.27
N TYR A 910 12.42 -7.32 24.74
CA TYR A 910 12.17 -8.58 25.40
C TYR A 910 12.71 -9.75 24.56
N TYR A 911 13.03 -10.87 25.19
CA TYR A 911 13.37 -12.12 24.49
C TYR A 911 12.35 -13.21 24.78
N LEU A 912 11.70 -13.70 23.73
CA LEU A 912 10.80 -14.84 23.75
C LEU A 912 11.59 -16.10 23.34
N SER A 913 11.55 -17.16 24.13
CA SER A 913 12.36 -18.37 23.91
C SER A 913 12.19 -18.95 22.50
N THR A 914 13.31 -19.32 21.86
CA THR A 914 13.34 -19.96 20.53
C THR A 914 13.42 -21.49 20.61
N ALA A 915 13.36 -22.07 21.82
CA ALA A 915 13.55 -23.49 22.04
C ALA A 915 12.40 -24.36 21.51
N THR A 916 12.76 -25.47 20.86
CA THR A 916 11.82 -26.43 20.25
C THR A 916 11.38 -27.56 21.20
N ASP A 917 11.77 -27.48 22.47
CA ASP A 917 11.53 -28.48 23.53
C ASP A 917 10.17 -28.32 24.26
N GLY A 918 9.30 -27.43 23.77
CA GLY A 918 8.05 -27.04 24.43
C GLY A 918 8.19 -25.85 25.39
N SER A 919 9.36 -25.20 25.47
CA SER A 919 9.54 -23.91 26.15
C SER A 919 9.53 -22.69 25.22
N GLY A 920 9.42 -22.90 23.89
CA GLY A 920 9.34 -21.83 22.90
C GLY A 920 8.21 -20.83 23.14
N GLY A 921 8.45 -19.56 22.78
CA GLY A 921 7.55 -18.43 22.98
C GLY A 921 7.58 -17.81 24.38
N LYS A 922 8.12 -18.49 25.39
CA LYS A 922 8.16 -17.98 26.77
C LYS A 922 9.14 -16.82 26.92
N MET A 923 8.67 -15.69 27.44
CA MET A 923 9.51 -14.57 27.83
C MET A 923 10.53 -14.99 28.88
N LEU A 924 11.80 -14.66 28.65
CA LEU A 924 12.88 -14.95 29.58
C LEU A 924 13.12 -13.78 30.54
N LEU A 925 13.44 -14.12 31.79
CA LEU A 925 13.59 -13.18 32.92
C LEU A 925 14.94 -13.44 33.61
N ASN A 926 15.55 -12.41 34.21
CA ASN A 926 16.74 -12.53 35.09
C ASN A 926 17.91 -13.34 34.50
N THR A 927 18.11 -13.30 33.18
CA THR A 927 19.10 -14.12 32.46
C THR A 927 19.92 -13.27 31.49
N THR A 928 20.87 -13.86 30.77
CA THR A 928 21.62 -13.20 29.70
C THR A 928 21.44 -13.98 28.40
N ILE A 929 20.98 -13.30 27.35
CA ILE A 929 20.79 -13.85 26.00
C ILE A 929 21.61 -13.00 25.04
N ASP A 930 22.39 -13.64 24.16
CA ASP A 930 23.25 -12.99 23.16
C ASP A 930 24.21 -11.91 23.72
N GLY A 931 24.54 -11.99 25.02
CA GLY A 931 25.37 -11.02 25.74
C GLY A 931 24.59 -9.89 26.45
N TYR A 932 23.28 -9.80 26.23
CA TYR A 932 22.38 -8.79 26.80
C TYR A 932 21.64 -9.34 28.04
N ARG A 933 21.64 -8.60 29.14
CA ARG A 933 21.07 -9.04 30.43
C ARG A 933 19.60 -8.63 30.56
N LEU A 934 18.71 -9.56 30.83
CA LEU A 934 17.28 -9.30 31.07
C LEU A 934 17.01 -9.09 32.57
N GLY A 935 16.12 -8.15 32.87
CA GLY A 935 15.64 -7.81 34.21
C GLY A 935 14.61 -8.81 34.76
N ALA A 936 14.05 -8.50 35.94
CA ALA A 936 13.02 -9.32 36.56
C ALA A 936 11.65 -9.21 35.87
N ASP A 937 11.46 -8.11 35.15
CA ASP A 937 10.37 -7.77 34.23
C ASP A 937 10.58 -8.32 32.80
N GLY A 938 11.72 -8.95 32.52
CA GLY A 938 12.09 -9.47 31.20
C GLY A 938 12.60 -8.41 30.22
N VAL A 939 12.67 -7.14 30.63
CA VAL A 939 13.21 -6.04 29.82
C VAL A 939 14.73 -6.15 29.76
N TRP A 940 15.34 -5.83 28.63
CA TRP A 940 16.79 -5.71 28.54
C TRP A 940 17.31 -4.56 29.44
N VAL A 941 18.17 -4.92 30.39
CA VAL A 941 18.91 -4.05 31.30
C VAL A 941 20.38 -3.98 30.85
N LYS A 942 20.93 -2.76 30.84
CA LYS A 942 22.31 -2.46 30.46
C LYS A 942 23.34 -2.94 31.50
#